data_AF-A0A6I7NEV6-F1
#
_entry.id   AF-A0A6I7NEV6-F1
#
_cell.length_a   1.000
_cell.length_b   1.000
_cell.length_c   1.000
_cell.angle_alpha   90.00
_cell.angle_beta   90.00
_cell.angle_gamma   90.00
#
_symmetry.space_group_name_H-M   'P 1'
#
loop_
_entity.id
_entity.type
_entity.pdbx_description
1 polymer ?
#
loop_
_entity_poly.entity_id
_entity_poly.type
_entity_poly.pdbx_seq_one_letter_code
_entity_poly.pdbx_strand_id
1 'polypeptide(L)'
;MAYQALYRTYRPRDFEEVAGQDHITRTFKNALMNNKLAHAYLFSGPRGTGKTSIAKIIAKAVNCKLAPVANPCNQCDVCEGIDKNQIHDVIEIDAASNNGVDEIREIRDKVKYLPSVGQYKVYIIDEVHMLSTGAFNALLKTLEEPPKHVIFILATTEPHKIPATIHSRCQRFDFRGIALPDMMRKLKAIIDHEKIAIDEAAVRLIAESAEGGMRDAISLLDQVVSYSEETVTIDHVHAIRGSIAEDDLLGIGEAIERHEVVEAFNLFERLLTAGKEPRRLLEDFIRFFRDVLMYKNTEDAVDERLLSVSERFKRYSESLGNARIFHYIDILHDIQQKMRFGGQAQLYMELAFVKMVDTDLKQEAATLDKMADFEERIDAMQSQLDALQSGADDQPVTGDTPYRAERPVADVSSESEPTHAEQEEVAQVESNEKETPKTDTDSAPAEKEEAANPPQPTSTDPFAKLYEKYRDKPYKTFDIHFVEDVLHTGDREVKIDMTKKWFDIERTVSTEDMTYARMITEGNLVATNGPMIIITYDSYPMCNKVMSKDVHHRLVELLEDYFKRPIMMQALPEELWELISGEFVKKFRAKTDPDAFIKLTPINHPKLIDIPAEETTFDDVRSDSFKEARDLFGDIVKVKKGD
;
A
#
# COMPACT_ATOMS: atom_id res chain seq x y z
N MET A 1 28.19 -22.86 21.41
CA MET A 1 28.10 -22.29 20.04
C MET A 1 27.01 -21.24 20.06
N ALA A 2 27.16 -20.12 19.34
CA ALA A 2 26.11 -19.11 19.29
C ALA A 2 24.84 -19.72 18.67
N TYR A 3 23.68 -19.48 19.28
CA TYR A 3 22.39 -19.92 18.74
C TYR A 3 22.20 -19.35 17.33
N GLN A 4 21.97 -20.23 16.35
CA GLN A 4 21.71 -19.83 14.98
C GLN A 4 20.23 -20.05 14.69
N ALA A 5 19.52 -18.96 14.37
CA ALA A 5 18.09 -19.00 14.08
C ALA A 5 17.73 -20.06 13.03
N LEU A 6 16.62 -20.77 13.24
CA LEU A 6 16.23 -21.95 12.45
C LEU A 6 16.10 -21.63 10.97
N TYR A 7 15.57 -20.46 10.60
CA TYR A 7 15.40 -20.06 9.20
C TYR A 7 16.73 -19.91 8.45
N ARG A 8 17.85 -19.69 9.15
CA ARG A 8 19.20 -19.67 8.57
C ARG A 8 19.77 -21.08 8.46
N THR A 9 19.59 -21.89 9.50
CA THR A 9 20.09 -23.27 9.58
C THR A 9 19.44 -24.16 8.52
N TYR A 10 18.12 -24.04 8.34
CA TYR A 10 17.30 -24.81 7.41
C TYR A 10 17.08 -24.11 6.06
N ARG A 11 17.93 -23.13 5.72
CA ARG A 11 17.91 -22.55 4.38
C ARG A 11 18.25 -23.64 3.35
N PRO A 12 17.41 -23.86 2.31
CA PRO A 12 17.62 -24.94 1.35
C PRO A 12 19.02 -24.89 0.72
N ARG A 13 19.72 -26.03 0.73
CA ARG A 13 21.09 -26.14 0.17
C ARG A 13 21.09 -26.62 -1.27
N ASP A 14 20.05 -27.31 -1.70
CA ASP A 14 19.84 -27.78 -3.07
C ASP A 14 18.38 -27.58 -3.49
N PHE A 15 18.06 -27.96 -4.74
CA PHE A 15 16.73 -27.78 -5.29
C PHE A 15 15.70 -28.79 -4.75
N GLU A 16 16.11 -29.85 -4.05
CA GLU A 16 15.21 -30.88 -3.50
C GLU A 16 14.67 -30.48 -2.12
N GLU A 17 15.43 -29.67 -1.40
CA GLU A 17 15.01 -29.12 -0.12
C GLU A 17 14.03 -27.94 -0.23
N VAL A 18 13.79 -27.42 -1.44
CA VAL A 18 12.91 -26.27 -1.71
C VAL A 18 11.45 -26.72 -1.70
N ALA A 19 10.61 -26.07 -0.88
CA ALA A 19 9.19 -26.37 -0.79
C ALA A 19 8.36 -25.60 -1.84
N GLY A 20 7.43 -26.29 -2.52
CA GLY A 20 6.33 -25.71 -3.31
C GLY A 20 6.70 -25.04 -4.64
N GLN A 21 7.97 -25.08 -5.08
CA GLN A 21 8.43 -24.41 -6.31
C GLN A 21 8.88 -25.39 -7.41
N ASP A 22 8.21 -26.55 -7.54
CA ASP A 22 8.65 -27.66 -8.41
C ASP A 22 8.86 -27.26 -9.87
N HIS A 23 8.03 -26.38 -10.41
CA HIS A 23 8.14 -25.90 -11.78
C HIS A 23 9.43 -25.09 -12.01
N ILE A 24 9.82 -24.27 -11.05
CA ILE A 24 11.04 -23.45 -11.10
C ILE A 24 12.27 -24.34 -10.93
N THR A 25 12.27 -25.17 -9.88
CA THR A 25 13.41 -26.06 -9.57
C THR A 25 13.68 -27.02 -10.73
N ARG A 26 12.65 -27.63 -11.32
CA ARG A 26 12.79 -28.51 -12.50
C ARG A 26 13.33 -27.76 -13.72
N THR A 27 12.88 -26.54 -13.96
CA THR A 27 13.35 -25.71 -15.09
C THR A 27 14.84 -25.41 -14.95
N PHE A 28 15.29 -25.01 -13.76
CA PHE A 28 16.71 -24.76 -13.51
C PHE A 28 17.58 -26.01 -13.54
N LYS A 29 17.12 -27.14 -12.95
CA LYS A 29 17.81 -28.43 -13.07
C LYS A 29 18.07 -28.79 -14.54
N ASN A 30 17.06 -28.63 -15.39
CA ASN A 30 17.19 -28.88 -16.83
C ASN A 30 18.10 -27.87 -17.53
N ALA A 31 18.00 -26.59 -17.21
CA ALA A 31 18.84 -25.55 -17.82
C ALA A 31 20.33 -25.74 -17.47
N LEU A 32 20.63 -26.12 -16.21
CA LEU A 32 21.98 -26.43 -15.75
C LEU A 32 22.58 -27.64 -16.47
N MET A 33 21.84 -28.75 -16.56
CA MET A 33 22.31 -29.96 -17.23
C MET A 33 22.55 -29.76 -18.73
N ASN A 34 21.77 -28.87 -19.36
CA ASN A 34 21.89 -28.58 -20.79
C ASN A 34 22.81 -27.38 -21.10
N ASN A 35 23.40 -26.74 -20.08
CA ASN A 35 24.17 -25.50 -20.20
C ASN A 35 23.44 -24.39 -20.99
N LYS A 36 22.15 -24.22 -20.72
CA LYS A 36 21.25 -23.23 -21.37
C LYS A 36 20.81 -22.13 -20.41
N LEU A 37 21.73 -21.68 -19.55
CA LEU A 37 21.44 -20.59 -18.63
C LEU A 37 21.44 -19.25 -19.37
N ALA A 38 20.49 -18.39 -19.00
CA ALA A 38 20.43 -17.01 -19.43
C ALA A 38 21.43 -16.17 -18.61
N HIS A 39 21.78 -15.01 -19.17
CA HIS A 39 22.66 -14.06 -18.51
C HIS A 39 21.96 -13.27 -17.39
N ALA A 40 20.63 -13.18 -17.41
CA ALA A 40 19.86 -12.44 -16.44
C ALA A 40 18.51 -13.10 -16.13
N TYR A 41 18.18 -13.14 -14.85
CA TYR A 41 16.95 -13.69 -14.30
C TYR A 41 16.24 -12.67 -13.43
N LEU A 42 14.91 -12.60 -13.53
CA LEU A 42 14.06 -11.80 -12.65
C LEU A 42 13.14 -12.73 -11.86
N PHE A 43 13.40 -12.87 -10.56
CA PHE A 43 12.61 -13.64 -9.61
C PHE A 43 11.60 -12.72 -8.96
N SER A 44 10.32 -12.93 -9.25
CA SER A 44 9.23 -12.17 -8.66
C SER A 44 8.38 -13.05 -7.77
N GLY A 45 7.86 -12.50 -6.67
CA GLY A 45 6.85 -13.16 -5.86
C GLY A 45 6.90 -12.75 -4.39
N PRO A 46 5.96 -13.23 -3.57
CA PRO A 46 5.87 -12.86 -2.16
C PRO A 46 7.16 -13.13 -1.38
N ARG A 47 7.33 -12.46 -0.25
CA ARG A 47 8.46 -12.69 0.66
C ARG A 47 8.43 -14.13 1.19
N GLY A 48 9.59 -14.68 1.53
CA GLY A 48 9.68 -16.01 2.15
C GLY A 48 9.43 -17.21 1.22
N THR A 49 9.12 -17.00 -0.06
CA THR A 49 8.86 -18.05 -1.07
C THR A 49 10.12 -18.75 -1.62
N GLY A 50 11.31 -18.29 -1.24
CA GLY A 50 12.59 -18.94 -1.59
C GLY A 50 13.39 -18.30 -2.73
N LYS A 51 13.01 -17.11 -3.23
CA LYS A 51 13.72 -16.39 -4.31
C LYS A 51 15.25 -16.36 -4.15
N THR A 52 15.74 -15.76 -3.06
CA THR A 52 17.17 -15.61 -2.77
C THR A 52 17.84 -16.96 -2.46
N SER A 53 17.09 -17.93 -1.92
CA SER A 53 17.62 -19.29 -1.68
C SER A 53 17.86 -20.04 -3.00
N ILE A 54 16.89 -20.02 -3.92
CA ILE A 54 17.07 -20.60 -5.26
C ILE A 54 18.21 -19.89 -6.01
N ALA A 55 18.32 -18.56 -5.90
CA ALA A 55 19.42 -17.80 -6.50
C ALA A 55 20.80 -18.32 -6.03
N LYS A 56 20.96 -18.56 -4.72
CA LYS A 56 22.18 -19.15 -4.16
C LYS A 56 22.41 -20.59 -4.62
N ILE A 57 21.37 -21.42 -4.70
CA ILE A 57 21.49 -22.79 -5.21
C ILE A 57 21.98 -22.79 -6.67
N ILE A 58 21.44 -21.90 -7.51
CA ILE A 58 21.91 -21.71 -8.89
C ILE A 58 23.38 -21.29 -8.91
N ALA A 59 23.75 -20.27 -8.11
CA ALA A 59 25.13 -19.80 -8.02
C ALA A 59 26.11 -20.91 -7.60
N LYS A 60 25.68 -21.80 -6.69
CA LYS A 60 26.45 -22.99 -6.31
C LYS A 60 26.53 -24.03 -7.42
N ALA A 61 25.43 -24.30 -8.12
CA ALA A 61 25.39 -25.33 -9.16
C ALA A 61 26.27 -24.96 -10.37
N VAL A 62 26.25 -23.69 -10.81
CA VAL A 62 27.07 -23.22 -11.94
C VAL A 62 28.57 -23.17 -11.62
N ASN A 63 28.93 -22.95 -10.35
CA ASN A 63 30.31 -22.87 -9.89
C ASN A 63 30.81 -24.16 -9.23
N CYS A 64 29.98 -25.21 -9.19
CA CYS A 64 30.35 -26.49 -8.63
C CYS A 64 31.51 -27.10 -9.42
N LYS A 65 32.51 -27.68 -8.75
CA LYS A 65 33.64 -28.37 -9.42
C LYS A 65 33.19 -29.55 -10.29
N LEU A 66 32.02 -30.13 -9.99
CA LEU A 66 31.45 -31.25 -10.75
C LEU A 66 30.53 -30.81 -11.90
N ALA A 67 30.37 -29.50 -12.14
CA ALA A 67 29.47 -28.99 -13.17
C ALA A 67 29.81 -29.54 -14.58
N PRO A 68 28.80 -29.79 -15.44
CA PRO A 68 27.37 -29.50 -15.26
C PRO A 68 26.67 -30.50 -14.34
N VAL A 69 25.87 -30.00 -13.39
CA VAL A 69 25.09 -30.81 -12.43
C VAL A 69 23.70 -30.23 -12.25
N ALA A 70 22.70 -31.09 -12.05
CA ALA A 70 21.34 -30.66 -11.73
C ALA A 70 21.26 -30.06 -10.32
N ASN A 71 22.02 -30.59 -9.37
CA ASN A 71 22.11 -30.11 -7.99
C ASN A 71 23.57 -29.84 -7.61
N PRO A 72 23.87 -28.82 -6.79
CA PRO A 72 25.22 -28.61 -6.27
C PRO A 72 25.64 -29.78 -5.37
N CYS A 73 26.93 -30.13 -5.37
CA CYS A 73 27.41 -31.26 -4.56
C CYS A 73 27.45 -30.97 -3.06
N ASN A 74 27.44 -29.69 -2.66
CA ASN A 74 27.52 -29.22 -1.28
C ASN A 74 28.74 -29.74 -0.46
N GLN A 75 29.74 -30.32 -1.13
CA GLN A 75 30.94 -30.91 -0.50
C GLN A 75 32.27 -30.36 -1.04
N CYS A 76 32.25 -29.66 -2.18
CA CYS A 76 33.48 -29.06 -2.72
C CYS A 76 33.74 -27.69 -2.10
N ASP A 77 35.03 -27.28 -2.08
CA ASP A 77 35.46 -26.00 -1.49
C ASP A 77 34.68 -24.79 -2.01
N VAL A 78 34.26 -24.81 -3.28
CA VAL A 78 33.47 -23.73 -3.88
C VAL A 78 32.05 -23.70 -3.34
N CYS A 79 31.38 -24.86 -3.25
CA CYS A 79 30.03 -24.94 -2.67
C CYS A 79 30.03 -24.53 -1.19
N GLU A 80 30.96 -25.06 -0.40
CA GLU A 80 31.08 -24.68 1.01
C GLU A 80 31.46 -23.22 1.19
N GLY A 81 32.37 -22.71 0.35
CA GLY A 81 32.80 -21.32 0.37
C GLY A 81 31.65 -20.36 0.03
N ILE A 82 30.77 -20.72 -0.91
CA ILE A 82 29.57 -19.93 -1.22
C ILE A 82 28.58 -19.93 -0.04
N ASP A 83 28.34 -21.07 0.60
CA ASP A 83 27.45 -21.15 1.78
C ASP A 83 28.00 -20.33 2.96
N LYS A 84 29.32 -20.23 3.09
CA LYS A 84 30.01 -19.40 4.10
C LYS A 84 30.25 -17.94 3.65
N ASN A 85 29.76 -17.54 2.47
CA ASN A 85 30.01 -16.21 1.85
C ASN A 85 31.51 -15.82 1.73
N GLN A 86 32.39 -16.80 1.48
CA GLN A 86 33.85 -16.59 1.33
C GLN A 86 34.29 -16.46 -0.14
N ILE A 87 33.43 -16.84 -1.09
CA ILE A 87 33.73 -16.80 -2.52
C ILE A 87 33.29 -15.46 -3.10
N HIS A 88 34.25 -14.64 -3.53
CA HIS A 88 34.00 -13.32 -4.12
C HIS A 88 33.36 -13.35 -5.52
N ASP A 89 33.23 -14.53 -6.12
CA ASP A 89 32.56 -14.71 -7.40
C ASP A 89 31.03 -14.73 -7.26
N VAL A 90 30.50 -14.89 -6.05
CA VAL A 90 29.06 -14.78 -5.77
C VAL A 90 28.83 -13.57 -4.88
N ILE A 91 28.17 -12.56 -5.43
CA ILE A 91 27.98 -11.26 -4.79
C ILE A 91 26.49 -11.07 -4.53
N GLU A 92 26.11 -11.06 -3.25
CA GLU A 92 24.75 -10.78 -2.80
C GLU A 92 24.66 -9.31 -2.37
N ILE A 93 23.80 -8.53 -3.02
CA ILE A 93 23.56 -7.11 -2.75
C ILE A 93 22.11 -6.96 -2.35
N ASP A 94 21.88 -6.35 -1.19
CA ASP A 94 20.55 -5.89 -0.79
C ASP A 94 20.34 -4.48 -1.35
N ALA A 95 19.41 -4.34 -2.30
CA ALA A 95 19.11 -3.06 -2.93
C ALA A 95 18.47 -2.07 -1.96
N ALA A 96 17.87 -2.52 -0.85
CA ALA A 96 17.31 -1.61 0.15
C ALA A 96 18.41 -0.79 0.87
N SER A 97 19.59 -1.38 1.07
CA SER A 97 20.74 -0.69 1.68
C SER A 97 21.74 -0.12 0.65
N ASN A 98 21.67 -0.55 -0.61
CA ASN A 98 22.58 -0.16 -1.68
C ASN A 98 21.79 0.35 -2.90
N ASN A 99 20.89 1.32 -2.68
CA ASN A 99 19.97 1.83 -3.71
C ASN A 99 20.57 2.92 -4.61
N GLY A 100 21.75 3.42 -4.28
CA GLY A 100 22.42 4.51 -4.97
C GLY A 100 22.97 4.13 -6.35
N VAL A 101 23.19 5.17 -7.16
CA VAL A 101 23.70 5.00 -8.54
C VAL A 101 25.17 4.59 -8.54
N ASP A 102 25.94 5.05 -7.55
CA ASP A 102 27.38 4.86 -7.52
C ASP A 102 27.75 3.42 -7.15
N GLU A 103 27.01 2.78 -6.25
CA GLU A 103 27.17 1.35 -5.91
C GLU A 103 26.93 0.46 -7.14
N ILE A 104 25.88 0.74 -7.92
CA ILE A 104 25.62 0.00 -9.16
C ILE A 104 26.67 0.28 -10.24
N ARG A 105 27.21 1.50 -10.31
CA ARG A 105 28.33 1.81 -11.22
C ARG A 105 29.59 1.03 -10.85
N GLU A 106 29.91 0.90 -9.57
CA GLU A 106 31.01 0.06 -9.14
C GLU A 106 30.81 -1.39 -9.55
N ILE A 107 29.59 -1.92 -9.40
CA ILE A 107 29.25 -3.27 -9.85
C ILE A 107 29.50 -3.40 -11.35
N ARG A 108 28.93 -2.50 -12.17
CA ARG A 108 29.15 -2.47 -13.63
C ARG A 108 30.63 -2.48 -14.00
N ASP A 109 31.45 -1.72 -13.28
CA ASP A 109 32.88 -1.63 -13.58
C ASP A 109 33.62 -2.92 -13.16
N LYS A 110 33.20 -3.54 -12.05
CA LYS A 110 33.72 -4.83 -11.55
C LYS A 110 33.23 -6.05 -12.36
N VAL A 111 32.14 -5.92 -13.12
CA VAL A 111 31.55 -7.00 -13.94
C VAL A 111 32.45 -7.39 -15.11
N LYS A 112 33.38 -6.53 -15.54
CA LYS A 112 34.30 -6.80 -16.66
C LYS A 112 35.40 -7.81 -16.33
N TYR A 113 35.68 -8.03 -15.05
CA TYR A 113 36.75 -8.93 -14.60
C TYR A 113 36.26 -10.36 -14.49
N LEU A 114 37.13 -11.28 -14.95
CA LEU A 114 36.90 -12.73 -14.88
C LEU A 114 36.69 -13.20 -13.42
N PRO A 115 35.94 -14.30 -13.21
CA PRO A 115 35.83 -14.93 -11.90
C PRO A 115 37.18 -15.43 -11.40
N SER A 116 37.38 -15.45 -10.09
CA SER A 116 38.64 -15.81 -9.44
C SER A 116 38.81 -17.31 -9.26
N VAL A 117 37.75 -18.00 -8.83
CA VAL A 117 37.75 -19.43 -8.47
C VAL A 117 36.66 -20.18 -9.24
N GLY A 118 35.48 -19.58 -9.40
CA GLY A 118 34.33 -20.15 -10.10
C GLY A 118 34.44 -20.08 -11.62
N GLN A 119 33.45 -20.67 -12.30
CA GLN A 119 33.29 -20.52 -13.76
C GLN A 119 32.52 -19.25 -14.12
N TYR A 120 31.63 -18.82 -13.22
CA TYR A 120 30.74 -17.68 -13.40
C TYR A 120 30.82 -16.73 -12.21
N LYS A 121 30.72 -15.44 -12.51
CA LYS A 121 30.51 -14.38 -11.55
C LYS A 121 29.01 -14.11 -11.44
N VAL A 122 28.42 -14.39 -10.28
CA VAL A 122 26.98 -14.33 -10.07
C VAL A 122 26.64 -13.15 -9.18
N TYR A 123 25.83 -12.24 -9.70
CA TYR A 123 25.31 -11.08 -8.97
C TYR A 123 23.86 -11.35 -8.57
N ILE A 124 23.61 -11.47 -7.28
CA ILE A 124 22.27 -11.62 -6.70
C ILE A 124 21.88 -10.28 -6.11
N ILE A 125 20.90 -9.60 -6.72
CA ILE A 125 20.38 -8.31 -6.24
C ILE A 125 19.00 -8.56 -5.64
N ASP A 126 18.91 -8.54 -4.32
CA ASP A 126 17.66 -8.74 -3.58
C ASP A 126 16.90 -7.42 -3.41
N GLU A 127 15.58 -7.52 -3.34
CA GLU A 127 14.62 -6.39 -3.34
C GLU A 127 14.94 -5.31 -4.39
N VAL A 128 15.25 -5.72 -5.62
CA VAL A 128 15.73 -4.84 -6.70
C VAL A 128 14.80 -3.65 -7.01
N HIS A 129 13.52 -3.73 -6.64
CA HIS A 129 12.57 -2.61 -6.76
C HIS A 129 12.94 -1.39 -5.90
N MET A 130 13.81 -1.56 -4.90
CA MET A 130 14.32 -0.49 -4.05
C MET A 130 15.43 0.34 -4.71
N LEU A 131 15.95 -0.08 -5.87
CA LEU A 131 16.95 0.69 -6.61
C LEU A 131 16.39 2.02 -7.12
N SER A 132 17.20 3.07 -7.05
CA SER A 132 16.86 4.35 -7.68
C SER A 132 16.77 4.22 -9.20
N THR A 133 16.02 5.13 -9.84
CA THR A 133 15.89 5.17 -11.31
C THR A 133 17.25 5.33 -12.02
N GLY A 134 18.15 6.13 -11.43
CA GLY A 134 19.53 6.27 -11.92
C GLY A 134 20.32 4.96 -11.82
N ALA A 135 20.12 4.17 -10.77
CA ALA A 135 20.76 2.88 -10.57
C ALA A 135 20.27 1.85 -11.59
N PHE A 136 18.96 1.78 -11.87
CA PHE A 136 18.43 0.95 -12.95
C PHE A 136 19.06 1.27 -14.30
N ASN A 137 19.17 2.57 -14.64
CA ASN A 137 19.78 3.01 -15.90
C ASN A 137 21.26 2.64 -15.99
N ALA A 138 21.98 2.66 -14.87
CA ALA A 138 23.37 2.22 -14.83
C ALA A 138 23.53 0.71 -15.10
N LEU A 139 22.53 -0.10 -14.72
CA LEU A 139 22.52 -1.54 -14.91
C LEU A 139 22.15 -1.95 -16.36
N LEU A 140 21.32 -1.15 -17.05
CA LEU A 140 20.79 -1.47 -18.39
C LEU A 140 21.86 -1.89 -19.39
N LYS A 141 22.92 -1.10 -19.54
CA LYS A 141 24.00 -1.40 -20.50
C LYS A 141 24.66 -2.76 -20.23
N THR A 142 24.75 -3.14 -18.96
CA THR A 142 25.35 -4.42 -18.53
C THR A 142 24.41 -5.59 -18.78
N LEU A 143 23.09 -5.37 -18.68
CA LEU A 143 22.09 -6.39 -18.99
C LEU A 143 21.89 -6.57 -20.50
N GLU A 144 22.14 -5.53 -21.30
CA GLU A 144 22.10 -5.59 -22.77
C GLU A 144 23.28 -6.35 -23.37
N GLU A 145 24.49 -6.05 -22.89
CA GLU A 145 25.73 -6.63 -23.40
C GLU A 145 26.51 -7.32 -22.25
N PRO A 146 25.94 -8.36 -21.62
CA PRO A 146 26.55 -9.02 -20.48
C PRO A 146 27.78 -9.83 -20.91
N PRO A 147 28.88 -9.79 -20.13
CA PRO A 147 29.99 -10.69 -20.35
C PRO A 147 29.56 -12.16 -20.20
N LYS A 148 30.10 -13.06 -21.03
CA LYS A 148 29.72 -14.49 -21.05
C LYS A 148 29.92 -15.23 -19.71
N HIS A 149 30.76 -14.69 -18.83
CA HIS A 149 31.08 -15.27 -17.52
C HIS A 149 30.23 -14.68 -16.39
N VAL A 150 29.19 -13.89 -16.70
CA VAL A 150 28.40 -13.16 -15.69
C VAL A 150 26.94 -13.62 -15.75
N ILE A 151 26.36 -13.83 -14.56
CA ILE A 151 24.94 -14.14 -14.40
C ILE A 151 24.34 -13.15 -13.39
N PHE A 152 23.29 -12.44 -13.79
CA PHE A 152 22.49 -11.60 -12.91
C PHE A 152 21.24 -12.35 -12.45
N ILE A 153 20.96 -12.29 -11.16
CA ILE A 153 19.72 -12.77 -10.56
C ILE A 153 19.13 -11.63 -9.75
N LEU A 154 18.07 -11.04 -10.28
CA LEU A 154 17.33 -9.95 -9.66
C LEU A 154 16.13 -10.54 -8.92
N ALA A 155 15.95 -10.25 -7.64
CA ALA A 155 14.80 -10.70 -6.86
C ALA A 155 13.97 -9.51 -6.40
N THR A 156 12.64 -9.60 -6.52
CA THR A 156 11.71 -8.55 -6.09
C THR A 156 10.43 -9.14 -5.53
N THR A 157 9.89 -8.48 -4.51
CA THR A 157 8.50 -8.68 -4.05
C THR A 157 7.48 -7.84 -4.82
N GLU A 158 7.92 -6.76 -5.48
CA GLU A 158 7.08 -5.81 -6.21
C GLU A 158 7.49 -5.72 -7.69
N PRO A 159 6.99 -6.62 -8.57
CA PRO A 159 7.37 -6.64 -9.98
C PRO A 159 6.91 -5.41 -10.78
N HIS A 160 5.86 -4.73 -10.32
CA HIS A 160 5.25 -3.58 -10.98
C HIS A 160 6.12 -2.31 -10.86
N LYS A 161 6.98 -2.23 -9.84
CA LYS A 161 7.97 -1.15 -9.68
C LYS A 161 9.20 -1.32 -10.58
N ILE A 162 9.36 -2.48 -11.21
CA ILE A 162 10.49 -2.76 -12.08
C ILE A 162 10.24 -2.18 -13.47
N PRO A 163 11.16 -1.36 -14.02
CA PRO A 163 11.00 -0.80 -15.36
C PRO A 163 10.82 -1.88 -16.44
N ALA A 164 9.94 -1.63 -17.41
CA ALA A 164 9.71 -2.54 -18.54
C ALA A 164 10.99 -2.87 -19.32
N THR A 165 11.95 -1.94 -19.35
CA THR A 165 13.27 -2.12 -19.96
C THR A 165 14.11 -3.22 -19.31
N ILE A 166 13.92 -3.48 -18.02
CA ILE A 166 14.57 -4.59 -17.31
C ILE A 166 13.83 -5.90 -17.59
N HIS A 167 12.49 -5.88 -17.57
CA HIS A 167 11.67 -7.05 -17.88
C HIS A 167 11.99 -7.65 -19.25
N SER A 168 12.23 -6.81 -20.27
CA SER A 168 12.54 -7.30 -21.62
C SER A 168 13.92 -7.95 -21.76
N ARG A 169 14.82 -7.73 -20.81
CA ARG A 169 16.22 -8.22 -20.82
C ARG A 169 16.47 -9.35 -19.82
N CYS A 170 15.47 -9.73 -19.03
CA CYS A 170 15.58 -10.78 -18.02
C CYS A 170 14.61 -11.93 -18.32
N GLN A 171 15.04 -13.16 -18.06
CA GLN A 171 14.10 -14.27 -18.02
C GLN A 171 13.34 -14.24 -16.68
N ARG A 172 12.03 -13.98 -16.74
CA ARG A 172 11.17 -13.85 -15.57
C ARG A 172 10.71 -15.22 -15.04
N PHE A 173 10.77 -15.37 -13.72
CA PHE A 173 10.20 -16.50 -12.98
C PHE A 173 9.32 -15.98 -11.83
N ASP A 174 8.06 -16.40 -11.82
CA ASP A 174 7.07 -16.01 -10.82
C ASP A 174 6.93 -17.09 -9.75
N PHE A 175 7.38 -16.77 -8.55
CA PHE A 175 7.26 -17.57 -7.34
C PHE A 175 5.88 -17.39 -6.75
N ARG A 176 5.22 -18.51 -6.46
CA ARG A 176 3.89 -18.52 -5.83
C ARG A 176 4.01 -18.69 -4.33
N GLY A 177 2.99 -18.30 -3.59
CA GLY A 177 2.85 -18.69 -2.18
C GLY A 177 2.91 -20.20 -2.05
N ILE A 178 3.65 -20.70 -1.06
CA ILE A 178 3.82 -22.14 -0.83
C ILE A 178 2.50 -22.68 -0.28
N ALA A 179 2.03 -23.79 -0.84
CA ALA A 179 0.79 -24.42 -0.41
C ALA A 179 0.91 -24.94 1.04
N LEU A 180 -0.18 -24.87 1.79
CA LEU A 180 -0.24 -25.30 3.20
C LEU A 180 0.32 -26.73 3.42
N PRO A 181 -0.03 -27.75 2.59
CA PRO A 181 0.52 -29.09 2.77
C PRO A 181 2.04 -29.17 2.63
N ASP A 182 2.64 -28.38 1.73
CA ASP A 182 4.09 -28.36 1.52
C ASP A 182 4.82 -27.64 2.65
N MET A 183 4.22 -26.55 3.16
CA MET A 183 4.73 -25.85 4.35
C MET A 183 4.71 -26.78 5.57
N MET A 184 3.58 -27.45 5.82
CA MET A 184 3.44 -28.39 6.93
C MET A 184 4.46 -29.54 6.82
N ARG A 185 4.65 -30.11 5.62
CA ARG A 185 5.65 -31.17 5.40
C ARG A 185 7.06 -30.69 5.76
N LYS A 186 7.42 -29.47 5.37
CA LYS A 186 8.73 -28.90 5.67
C LYS A 186 8.88 -28.57 7.15
N LEU A 187 7.86 -28.00 7.80
CA LEU A 187 7.88 -27.72 9.24
C LEU A 187 8.02 -29.02 10.05
N LYS A 188 7.24 -30.06 9.73
CA LYS A 188 7.34 -31.37 10.39
C LYS A 188 8.75 -31.95 10.29
N ALA A 189 9.39 -31.88 9.12
CA ALA A 189 10.77 -32.34 8.96
C ALA A 189 11.77 -31.57 9.85
N ILE A 190 11.56 -30.26 10.06
CA ILE A 190 12.39 -29.44 10.97
C ILE A 190 12.12 -29.83 12.43
N ILE A 191 10.85 -29.96 12.80
CA ILE A 191 10.39 -30.33 14.14
C ILE A 191 10.97 -31.70 14.55
N ASP A 192 10.90 -32.68 13.66
CA ASP A 192 11.43 -34.03 13.89
C ASP A 192 12.95 -34.04 14.06
N HIS A 193 13.66 -33.21 13.26
CA HIS A 193 15.12 -33.12 13.33
C HIS A 193 15.60 -32.42 14.61
N GLU A 194 14.95 -31.32 15.01
CA GLU A 194 15.23 -30.60 16.26
C GLU A 194 14.64 -31.29 17.50
N LYS A 195 13.79 -32.32 17.31
CA LYS A 195 13.06 -33.03 18.38
C LYS A 195 12.20 -32.09 19.24
N ILE A 196 11.52 -31.16 18.59
CA ILE A 196 10.62 -30.20 19.24
C ILE A 196 9.30 -30.91 19.59
N ALA A 197 8.85 -30.81 20.84
CA ALA A 197 7.53 -31.29 21.22
C ALA A 197 6.48 -30.20 20.91
N ILE A 198 5.63 -30.45 19.92
CA ILE A 198 4.63 -29.48 19.43
C ILE A 198 3.34 -30.17 18.99
N ASP A 199 2.20 -29.57 19.32
CA ASP A 199 0.89 -30.05 18.89
C ASP A 199 0.69 -29.87 17.39
N GLU A 200 0.06 -30.85 16.72
CA GLU A 200 -0.19 -30.77 15.27
C GLU A 200 -1.06 -29.55 14.89
N ALA A 201 -2.01 -29.19 15.75
CA ALA A 201 -2.83 -27.99 15.59
C ALA A 201 -1.99 -26.70 15.64
N ALA A 202 -0.96 -26.65 16.48
CA ALA A 202 -0.04 -25.51 16.56
C ALA A 202 0.84 -25.40 15.30
N VAL A 203 1.35 -26.53 14.79
CA VAL A 203 2.12 -26.56 13.52
C VAL A 203 1.28 -26.01 12.37
N ARG A 204 0.03 -26.46 12.30
CA ARG A 204 -0.91 -26.00 11.28
C ARG A 204 -1.17 -24.50 11.39
N LEU A 205 -1.44 -23.99 12.60
CA LEU A 205 -1.66 -22.57 12.83
C LEU A 205 -0.43 -21.75 12.42
N ILE A 206 0.79 -22.20 12.73
CA ILE A 206 2.04 -21.55 12.29
C ILE A 206 2.12 -21.48 10.76
N ALA A 207 1.80 -22.59 10.07
CA ALA A 207 1.86 -22.64 8.61
C ALA A 207 0.82 -21.71 7.96
N GLU A 208 -0.41 -21.70 8.47
CA GLU A 208 -1.46 -20.78 8.02
C GLU A 208 -1.10 -19.32 8.30
N SER A 209 -0.36 -19.07 9.39
CA SER A 209 0.07 -17.73 9.79
C SER A 209 1.09 -17.09 8.88
N ALA A 210 1.79 -17.89 8.11
CA ALA A 210 2.88 -17.42 7.26
C ALA A 210 2.44 -17.10 5.83
N GLU A 211 1.16 -17.29 5.48
CA GLU A 211 0.57 -16.86 4.19
C GLU A 211 1.40 -17.28 2.95
N GLY A 212 1.98 -18.48 2.99
CA GLY A 212 2.80 -19.03 1.90
C GLY A 212 4.29 -18.66 1.95
N GLY A 213 4.74 -17.93 2.97
CA GLY A 213 6.15 -17.58 3.22
C GLY A 213 6.85 -18.57 4.16
N MET A 214 7.68 -19.48 3.63
CA MET A 214 8.37 -20.49 4.46
C MET A 214 9.33 -19.85 5.48
N ARG A 215 9.99 -18.75 5.12
CA ARG A 215 10.88 -18.02 6.05
C ARG A 215 10.12 -17.55 7.28
N ASP A 216 8.93 -17.00 7.08
CA ASP A 216 8.09 -16.46 8.15
C ASP A 216 7.54 -17.60 9.02
N ALA A 217 7.16 -18.74 8.41
CA ALA A 217 6.73 -19.93 9.14
C ALA A 217 7.82 -20.49 10.07
N ILE A 218 9.05 -20.62 9.57
CA ILE A 218 10.18 -21.10 10.38
C ILE A 218 10.55 -20.08 11.46
N SER A 219 10.47 -18.79 11.15
CA SER A 219 10.76 -17.73 12.12
C SER A 219 9.73 -17.72 13.25
N LEU A 220 8.46 -17.95 12.95
CA LEU A 220 7.41 -18.07 13.94
C LEU A 220 7.57 -19.34 14.78
N LEU A 221 7.93 -20.48 14.17
CA LEU A 221 8.26 -21.70 14.91
C LEU A 221 9.41 -21.45 15.91
N ASP A 222 10.50 -20.82 15.46
CA ASP A 222 11.67 -20.47 16.27
C ASP A 222 11.28 -19.60 17.48
N GLN A 223 10.43 -18.59 17.24
CA GLN A 223 9.90 -17.72 18.31
C GLN A 223 9.05 -18.50 19.32
N VAL A 224 8.14 -19.36 18.86
CA VAL A 224 7.23 -20.12 19.73
C VAL A 224 8.00 -21.14 20.56
N VAL A 225 8.98 -21.82 19.98
CA VAL A 225 9.87 -22.72 20.70
C VAL A 225 10.68 -21.99 21.76
N SER A 226 11.14 -20.76 21.46
CA SER A 226 11.90 -19.94 22.42
C SER A 226 11.04 -19.43 23.58
N TYR A 227 9.72 -19.39 23.42
CA TYR A 227 8.77 -18.95 24.44
C TYR A 227 8.25 -20.10 25.31
N SER A 228 8.09 -21.30 24.76
CA SER A 228 7.60 -22.46 25.50
C SER A 228 8.73 -23.19 26.26
N GLU A 229 8.47 -23.65 27.48
CA GLU A 229 9.48 -24.37 28.28
C GLU A 229 9.65 -25.86 27.88
N GLU A 230 8.55 -26.58 27.59
CA GLU A 230 8.61 -28.02 27.26
C GLU A 230 7.83 -28.39 26.00
N THR A 231 6.54 -28.04 25.94
CA THR A 231 5.66 -28.37 24.80
C THR A 231 5.05 -27.12 24.19
N VAL A 232 5.13 -27.00 22.87
CA VAL A 232 4.46 -25.94 22.13
C VAL A 232 2.99 -26.31 21.90
N THR A 233 2.09 -25.54 22.52
CA THR A 233 0.65 -25.64 22.34
C THR A 233 0.14 -24.57 21.38
N ILE A 234 -1.13 -24.66 20.98
CA ILE A 234 -1.77 -23.66 20.13
C ILE A 234 -1.82 -22.28 20.80
N ASP A 235 -2.01 -22.23 22.12
CA ASP A 235 -2.09 -20.99 22.90
C ASP A 235 -0.78 -20.20 22.88
N HIS A 236 0.37 -20.90 22.87
CA HIS A 236 1.67 -20.25 22.73
C HIS A 236 1.81 -19.55 21.37
N VAL A 237 1.27 -20.14 20.30
CA VAL A 237 1.26 -19.52 18.96
C VAL A 237 0.38 -18.25 18.96
N HIS A 238 -0.81 -18.31 19.58
CA HIS A 238 -1.68 -17.13 19.73
C HIS A 238 -1.02 -16.03 20.56
N ALA A 239 -0.31 -16.38 21.63
CA ALA A 239 0.42 -15.44 22.48
C ALA A 239 1.46 -14.65 21.67
N ILE A 240 2.34 -15.33 20.92
CA ILE A 240 3.40 -14.67 20.14
C ILE A 240 2.86 -13.87 18.97
N ARG A 241 1.91 -14.44 18.22
CA ARG A 241 1.37 -13.78 17.03
C ARG A 241 0.57 -12.53 17.40
N GLY A 242 0.12 -12.44 18.65
CA GLY A 242 -0.86 -11.45 19.05
C GLY A 242 -2.24 -11.70 18.44
N SER A 243 -2.50 -12.88 17.85
CA SER A 243 -3.85 -13.27 17.43
C SER A 243 -4.66 -13.68 18.64
N ILE A 244 -5.95 -13.41 18.57
CA ILE A 244 -6.89 -13.73 19.65
C ILE A 244 -7.20 -15.24 19.62
N ALA A 245 -7.51 -15.83 20.77
CA ALA A 245 -8.12 -17.15 20.80
C ALA A 245 -9.55 -17.08 20.24
N GLU A 246 -10.00 -18.12 19.53
CA GLU A 246 -11.38 -18.17 19.01
C GLU A 246 -12.42 -17.94 20.13
N ASP A 247 -12.14 -18.41 21.34
CA ASP A 247 -13.00 -18.26 22.52
C ASP A 247 -13.20 -16.82 22.98
N ASP A 248 -12.19 -15.96 22.85
CA ASP A 248 -12.29 -14.55 23.24
C ASP A 248 -13.08 -13.75 22.18
N LEU A 249 -12.88 -14.08 20.89
CA LEU A 249 -13.68 -13.52 19.78
C LEU A 249 -15.15 -13.92 19.91
N LEU A 250 -15.41 -15.20 20.20
CA LEU A 250 -16.75 -15.72 20.51
C LEU A 250 -17.34 -15.03 21.73
N GLY A 251 -16.57 -14.83 22.79
CA GLY A 251 -17.03 -14.13 23.99
C GLY A 251 -17.51 -12.70 23.69
N ILE A 252 -16.76 -11.95 22.89
CA ILE A 252 -17.15 -10.59 22.50
C ILE A 252 -18.36 -10.62 21.56
N GLY A 253 -18.39 -11.54 20.59
CA GLY A 253 -19.53 -11.72 19.69
C GLY A 253 -20.83 -12.06 20.42
N GLU A 254 -20.79 -12.98 21.38
CA GLU A 254 -21.93 -13.35 22.23
C GLU A 254 -22.39 -12.18 23.10
N ALA A 255 -21.46 -11.36 23.64
CA ALA A 255 -21.81 -10.18 24.42
C ALA A 255 -22.53 -9.12 23.56
N ILE A 256 -22.09 -8.94 22.31
CA ILE A 256 -22.76 -8.06 21.33
C ILE A 256 -24.16 -8.57 21.02
N GLU A 257 -24.34 -9.88 20.80
CA GLU A 257 -25.66 -10.48 20.53
C GLU A 257 -26.63 -10.35 21.70
N ARG A 258 -26.13 -10.40 22.95
CA ARG A 258 -26.94 -10.17 24.16
C ARG A 258 -27.21 -8.69 24.44
N HIS A 259 -26.75 -7.78 23.58
CA HIS A 259 -26.82 -6.34 23.75
C HIS A 259 -26.07 -5.80 24.99
N GLU A 260 -25.05 -6.54 25.46
CA GLU A 260 -24.26 -6.21 26.64
C GLU A 260 -22.94 -5.51 26.27
N VAL A 261 -23.02 -4.24 25.83
CA VAL A 261 -21.84 -3.44 25.40
C VAL A 261 -20.76 -3.37 26.47
N VAL A 262 -21.15 -3.30 27.75
CA VAL A 262 -20.21 -3.23 28.88
C VAL A 262 -19.40 -4.52 29.00
N GLU A 263 -20.02 -5.68 28.79
CA GLU A 263 -19.30 -6.96 28.81
C GLU A 263 -18.32 -7.04 27.63
N ALA A 264 -18.75 -6.63 26.44
CA ALA A 264 -17.89 -6.57 25.26
C ALA A 264 -16.68 -5.64 25.46
N PHE A 265 -16.86 -4.48 26.11
CA PHE A 265 -15.77 -3.56 26.46
C PHE A 265 -14.80 -4.17 27.46
N ASN A 266 -15.30 -4.81 28.52
CA ASN A 266 -14.45 -5.45 29.52
C ASN A 266 -13.63 -6.61 28.91
N LEU A 267 -14.23 -7.41 28.02
CA LEU A 267 -13.53 -8.45 27.26
C LEU A 267 -12.45 -7.85 26.36
N PHE A 268 -12.77 -6.77 25.65
CA PHE A 268 -11.84 -6.08 24.77
C PHE A 268 -10.67 -5.43 25.54
N GLU A 269 -10.92 -4.77 26.67
CA GLU A 269 -9.90 -4.16 27.52
C GLU A 269 -8.93 -5.22 28.10
N ARG A 270 -9.43 -6.42 28.42
CA ARG A 270 -8.59 -7.55 28.81
C ARG A 270 -7.62 -7.94 27.69
N LEU A 271 -8.07 -7.95 26.43
CA LEU A 271 -7.21 -8.24 25.28
C LEU A 271 -6.14 -7.16 25.08
N LEU A 272 -6.50 -5.88 25.26
CA LEU A 272 -5.54 -4.77 25.18
C LEU A 272 -4.49 -4.85 26.30
N THR A 273 -4.92 -5.17 27.53
CA THR A 273 -4.02 -5.36 28.68
C THR A 273 -3.08 -6.55 28.46
N ALA A 274 -3.52 -7.57 27.72
CA ALA A 274 -2.69 -8.69 27.28
C ALA A 274 -1.72 -8.34 26.12
N GLY A 275 -1.67 -7.06 25.70
CA GLY A 275 -0.75 -6.57 24.67
C GLY A 275 -1.23 -6.77 23.24
N LYS A 276 -2.51 -7.09 23.02
CA LYS A 276 -3.08 -7.26 21.67
C LYS A 276 -3.33 -5.90 21.02
N GLU A 277 -3.05 -5.79 19.72
CA GLU A 277 -3.16 -4.53 18.97
C GLU A 277 -4.58 -4.34 18.39
N PRO A 278 -5.29 -3.22 18.64
CA PRO A 278 -6.65 -2.99 18.16
C PRO A 278 -6.87 -3.22 16.65
N ARG A 279 -5.88 -2.86 15.82
CA ARG A 279 -5.97 -3.04 14.36
C ARG A 279 -6.00 -4.53 13.97
N ARG A 280 -5.19 -5.35 14.64
CA ARG A 280 -5.19 -6.81 14.46
C ARG A 280 -6.49 -7.42 14.99
N LEU A 281 -6.97 -6.92 16.14
CA LEU A 281 -8.25 -7.36 16.70
C LEU A 281 -9.38 -7.17 15.69
N LEU A 282 -9.42 -6.01 15.02
CA LEU A 282 -10.39 -5.73 13.97
C LEU A 282 -10.31 -6.71 12.79
N GLU A 283 -9.11 -6.98 12.28
CA GLU A 283 -8.90 -7.93 11.18
C GLU A 283 -9.32 -9.35 11.57
N ASP A 284 -9.01 -9.77 12.80
CA ASP A 284 -9.44 -11.05 13.37
C ASP A 284 -10.97 -11.13 13.47
N PHE A 285 -11.67 -10.05 13.86
CA PHE A 285 -13.14 -10.00 13.87
C PHE A 285 -13.74 -10.10 12.47
N ILE A 286 -13.20 -9.38 11.48
CA ILE A 286 -13.67 -9.49 10.08
C ILE A 286 -13.52 -10.93 9.59
N ARG A 287 -12.36 -11.55 9.85
CA ARG A 287 -12.10 -12.94 9.50
C ARG A 287 -13.06 -13.89 10.20
N PHE A 288 -13.29 -13.70 11.50
CA PHE A 288 -14.21 -14.50 12.29
C PHE A 288 -15.64 -14.45 11.74
N PHE A 289 -16.21 -13.27 11.49
CA PHE A 289 -17.55 -13.15 10.93
C PHE A 289 -17.66 -13.71 9.51
N ARG A 290 -16.60 -13.57 8.69
CA ARG A 290 -16.52 -14.25 7.40
C ARG A 290 -16.53 -15.77 7.57
N ASP A 291 -15.77 -16.32 8.49
CA ASP A 291 -15.69 -17.75 8.73
C ASP A 291 -17.04 -18.30 9.25
N VAL A 292 -17.77 -17.54 10.09
CA VAL A 292 -19.17 -17.81 10.48
C VAL A 292 -20.10 -17.84 9.26
N LEU A 293 -20.01 -16.85 8.37
CA LEU A 293 -20.81 -16.79 7.14
C LEU A 293 -20.52 -17.98 6.22
N MET A 294 -19.25 -18.36 6.08
CA MET A 294 -18.84 -19.50 5.26
C MET A 294 -19.36 -20.80 5.85
N TYR A 295 -19.20 -21.02 7.16
CA TYR A 295 -19.72 -22.22 7.82
C TYR A 295 -21.24 -22.36 7.60
N LYS A 296 -21.99 -21.28 7.76
CA LYS A 296 -23.45 -21.30 7.63
C LYS A 296 -23.97 -21.57 6.22
N ASN A 297 -23.25 -21.12 5.18
CA ASN A 297 -23.69 -21.28 3.79
C ASN A 297 -23.08 -22.49 3.08
N THR A 298 -22.23 -23.26 3.78
CA THR A 298 -21.55 -24.41 3.18
C THR A 298 -21.94 -25.66 3.98
N GLU A 299 -23.05 -26.29 3.61
CA GLU A 299 -23.61 -27.44 4.33
C GLU A 299 -22.70 -28.70 4.32
N ASP A 300 -21.66 -28.76 3.48
CA ASP A 300 -20.80 -29.97 3.38
C ASP A 300 -19.38 -29.76 2.83
N ALA A 301 -18.95 -28.52 2.58
CA ALA A 301 -17.55 -28.24 2.26
C ALA A 301 -16.92 -27.51 3.43
N VAL A 302 -16.63 -28.28 4.48
CA VAL A 302 -15.60 -27.92 5.45
C VAL A 302 -14.34 -27.70 4.63
N ASP A 303 -14.06 -26.45 4.29
CA ASP A 303 -12.73 -26.01 3.86
C ASP A 303 -11.77 -26.70 4.83
N GLU A 304 -10.73 -27.38 4.34
CA GLU A 304 -9.78 -28.13 5.20
C GLU A 304 -9.31 -27.27 6.39
N ARG A 305 -9.39 -25.94 6.26
CA ARG A 305 -9.21 -24.85 7.24
C ARG A 305 -10.07 -24.91 8.52
N LEU A 306 -11.24 -25.54 8.53
CA LEU A 306 -12.21 -25.53 9.65
C LEU A 306 -12.33 -26.89 10.36
N LEU A 307 -11.27 -27.71 10.39
CA LEU A 307 -11.31 -29.06 10.98
C LEU A 307 -11.39 -29.09 12.53
N SER A 308 -11.53 -27.96 13.22
CA SER A 308 -11.70 -27.89 14.68
C SER A 308 -12.69 -26.81 15.12
N VAL A 309 -13.87 -26.71 14.50
CA VAL A 309 -14.90 -25.79 14.95
C VAL A 309 -15.44 -26.22 16.31
N SER A 310 -15.32 -25.36 17.33
CA SER A 310 -15.87 -25.61 18.65
C SER A 310 -17.40 -25.75 18.61
N GLU A 311 -17.99 -26.58 19.46
CA GLU A 311 -19.47 -26.71 19.53
C GLU A 311 -20.14 -25.37 19.89
N ARG A 312 -19.42 -24.52 20.61
CA ARG A 312 -19.82 -23.14 20.91
C ARG A 312 -19.88 -22.28 19.66
N PHE A 313 -18.89 -22.35 18.78
CA PHE A 313 -18.90 -21.64 17.49
C PHE A 313 -20.07 -22.05 16.60
N LYS A 314 -20.38 -23.36 16.55
CA LYS A 314 -21.53 -23.84 15.75
C LYS A 314 -22.83 -23.23 16.24
N ARG A 315 -23.07 -23.28 17.56
CA ARG A 315 -24.26 -22.70 18.18
C ARG A 315 -24.38 -21.19 17.93
N TYR A 316 -23.27 -20.47 18.01
CA TYR A 316 -23.24 -19.03 17.72
C TYR A 316 -23.47 -18.74 16.23
N SER A 317 -22.92 -19.58 15.33
CA SER A 317 -23.13 -19.43 13.89
C SER A 317 -24.59 -19.66 13.49
N GLU A 318 -25.28 -20.57 14.18
CA GLU A 318 -26.71 -20.85 13.98
C GLU A 318 -27.62 -19.74 14.52
N SER A 319 -27.21 -19.03 15.57
CA SER A 319 -28.02 -17.95 16.15
C SER A 319 -28.01 -16.66 15.32
N LEU A 320 -26.95 -16.43 14.53
CA LEU A 320 -26.80 -15.23 13.70
C LEU A 320 -27.44 -15.36 12.31
N GLY A 321 -28.23 -14.36 11.90
CA GLY A 321 -28.74 -14.22 10.53
C GLY A 321 -27.70 -13.71 9.53
N ASN A 322 -27.75 -14.12 8.25
CA ASN A 322 -26.76 -13.68 7.24
C ASN A 322 -26.74 -12.16 7.07
N ALA A 323 -27.91 -11.51 7.13
CA ALA A 323 -28.03 -10.05 7.04
C ALA A 323 -27.28 -9.33 8.19
N ARG A 324 -27.33 -9.89 9.40
CA ARG A 324 -26.57 -9.35 10.56
C ARG A 324 -25.07 -9.50 10.35
N ILE A 325 -24.63 -10.67 9.86
CA ILE A 325 -23.21 -10.92 9.61
C ILE A 325 -22.64 -9.95 8.56
N PHE A 326 -23.34 -9.73 7.44
CA PHE A 326 -22.92 -8.73 6.44
C PHE A 326 -22.85 -7.33 7.05
N HIS A 327 -23.86 -6.94 7.84
CA HIS A 327 -23.88 -5.64 8.50
C HIS A 327 -22.71 -5.44 9.48
N TYR A 328 -22.36 -6.45 10.28
CA TYR A 328 -21.19 -6.38 11.16
C TYR A 328 -19.88 -6.25 10.38
N ILE A 329 -19.73 -7.00 9.28
CA ILE A 329 -18.56 -6.89 8.40
C ILE A 329 -18.46 -5.47 7.80
N ASP A 330 -19.58 -4.88 7.37
CA ASP A 330 -19.62 -3.53 6.81
C ASP A 330 -19.22 -2.48 7.86
N ILE A 331 -19.71 -2.59 9.10
CA ILE A 331 -19.30 -1.73 10.22
C ILE A 331 -17.79 -1.84 10.45
N LEU A 332 -17.27 -3.07 10.55
CA LEU A 332 -15.84 -3.29 10.80
C LEU A 332 -14.98 -2.76 9.65
N HIS A 333 -15.44 -2.87 8.40
CA HIS A 333 -14.71 -2.36 7.25
C HIS A 333 -14.69 -0.83 7.20
N ASP A 334 -15.81 -0.16 7.48
CA ASP A 334 -15.86 1.31 7.63
C ASP A 334 -14.90 1.80 8.72
N ILE A 335 -14.87 1.08 9.84
CA ILE A 335 -13.97 1.37 10.95
C ILE A 335 -12.51 1.11 10.58
N GLN A 336 -12.20 0.04 9.84
CA GLN A 336 -10.85 -0.26 9.33
C GLN A 336 -10.28 0.90 8.52
N GLN A 337 -11.09 1.47 7.62
CA GLN A 337 -10.68 2.62 6.80
C GLN A 337 -10.41 3.85 7.67
N LYS A 338 -11.24 4.11 8.68
CA LYS A 338 -11.06 5.23 9.62
C LYS A 338 -9.81 5.08 10.48
N MET A 339 -9.49 3.85 10.91
CA MET A 339 -8.25 3.55 11.64
C MET A 339 -6.98 3.79 10.84
N ARG A 340 -7.04 3.76 9.49
CA ARG A 340 -5.88 4.02 8.63
C ARG A 340 -5.40 5.47 8.71
N PHE A 341 -6.32 6.42 8.94
CA PHE A 341 -6.04 7.85 8.96
C PHE A 341 -6.06 8.48 10.36
N GLY A 342 -6.58 7.77 11.38
CA GLY A 342 -6.67 8.26 12.77
C GLY A 342 -5.71 7.57 13.74
N GLY A 343 -5.30 8.29 14.80
CA GLY A 343 -4.40 7.78 15.84
C GLY A 343 -5.07 7.00 16.99
N GLN A 344 -6.39 7.00 17.09
CA GLN A 344 -7.14 6.43 18.24
C GLN A 344 -7.84 5.11 17.87
N ALA A 345 -7.07 4.05 17.58
CA ALA A 345 -7.62 2.76 17.15
C ALA A 345 -8.54 2.10 18.20
N GLN A 346 -8.26 2.26 19.49
CA GLN A 346 -9.11 1.73 20.55
C GLN A 346 -10.53 2.31 20.52
N LEU A 347 -10.66 3.64 20.46
CA LEU A 347 -11.95 4.33 20.41
C LEU A 347 -12.80 3.89 19.22
N TYR A 348 -12.16 3.67 18.06
CA TYR A 348 -12.84 3.22 16.86
C TYR A 348 -13.40 1.78 17.00
N MET A 349 -12.70 0.89 17.72
CA MET A 349 -13.24 -0.44 18.05
C MET A 349 -14.41 -0.36 19.01
N GLU A 350 -14.30 0.46 20.07
CA GLU A 350 -15.39 0.66 21.03
C GLU A 350 -16.65 1.19 20.34
N LEU A 351 -16.47 2.15 19.41
CA LEU A 351 -17.56 2.66 18.57
C LEU A 351 -18.17 1.59 17.66
N ALA A 352 -17.35 0.66 17.14
CA ALA A 352 -17.83 -0.44 16.32
C ALA A 352 -18.80 -1.33 17.13
N PHE A 353 -18.43 -1.72 18.35
CA PHE A 353 -19.29 -2.54 19.21
C PHE A 353 -20.59 -1.83 19.57
N VAL A 354 -20.54 -0.52 19.88
CA VAL A 354 -21.74 0.28 20.14
C VAL A 354 -22.66 0.30 18.90
N LYS A 355 -22.10 0.49 17.70
CA LYS A 355 -22.89 0.51 16.46
C LYS A 355 -23.53 -0.84 16.15
N MET A 356 -22.83 -1.95 16.42
CA MET A 356 -23.36 -3.29 16.23
C MET A 356 -24.60 -3.49 17.10
N VAL A 357 -24.50 -3.19 18.40
CA VAL A 357 -25.62 -3.31 19.35
C VAL A 357 -26.77 -2.34 19.04
N ASP A 358 -26.48 -1.05 18.78
CA ASP A 358 -27.53 -0.04 18.49
C ASP A 358 -28.32 -0.37 17.22
N THR A 359 -27.66 -0.94 16.21
CA THR A 359 -28.36 -1.31 14.97
C THR A 359 -29.27 -2.51 15.17
N ASP A 360 -28.86 -3.49 16.00
CA ASP A 360 -29.72 -4.63 16.32
C ASP A 360 -30.97 -4.17 17.10
N LEU A 361 -30.83 -3.25 18.06
CA LEU A 361 -31.96 -2.68 18.79
C LEU A 361 -32.95 -1.94 17.87
N LYS A 362 -32.45 -1.20 16.87
CA LYS A 362 -33.30 -0.50 15.88
C LYS A 362 -34.02 -1.47 14.94
N GLN A 363 -33.36 -2.56 14.52
CA GLN A 363 -34.00 -3.58 13.69
C GLN A 363 -35.06 -4.36 14.46
N GLU A 364 -34.82 -4.66 15.75
CA GLU A 364 -35.78 -5.30 16.65
C GLU A 364 -36.97 -4.40 16.97
N ALA A 365 -36.75 -3.11 17.24
CA ALA A 365 -37.83 -2.14 17.41
C ALA A 365 -38.68 -1.99 16.13
N ALA A 366 -38.05 -1.89 14.96
CA ALA A 366 -38.76 -1.78 13.68
C ALA A 366 -39.52 -3.05 13.29
N THR A 367 -39.14 -4.22 13.81
CA THR A 367 -39.89 -5.47 13.61
C THR A 367 -41.06 -5.56 14.59
N LEU A 368 -40.87 -5.18 15.85
CA LEU A 368 -41.95 -5.08 16.85
C LEU A 368 -43.03 -4.08 16.44
N ASP A 369 -42.66 -2.90 15.93
CA ASP A 369 -43.62 -1.90 15.44
C ASP A 369 -44.43 -2.41 14.25
N LYS A 370 -43.81 -3.19 13.35
CA LYS A 370 -44.51 -3.82 12.22
C LYS A 370 -45.44 -4.94 12.70
N MET A 371 -45.04 -5.71 13.70
CA MET A 371 -45.88 -6.75 14.30
C MET A 371 -47.10 -6.14 15.00
N ALA A 372 -46.92 -5.02 15.71
CA ALA A 372 -48.03 -4.27 16.30
C ALA A 372 -48.99 -3.69 15.25
N ASP A 373 -48.48 -3.11 14.15
CA ASP A 373 -49.30 -2.63 13.01
C ASP A 373 -50.07 -3.79 12.33
N PHE A 374 -49.47 -4.98 12.28
CA PHE A 374 -50.17 -6.17 11.77
C PHE A 374 -51.24 -6.70 12.74
N GLU A 375 -50.99 -6.71 14.05
CA GLU A 375 -51.99 -7.09 15.05
C GLU A 375 -53.19 -6.12 15.03
N GLU A 376 -52.94 -4.81 14.96
CA GLU A 376 -53.99 -3.80 14.89
C GLU A 376 -54.83 -3.94 13.60
N ARG A 377 -54.20 -4.29 12.47
CA ARG A 377 -54.92 -4.60 11.22
C ARG A 377 -55.73 -5.89 11.28
N ILE A 378 -55.23 -6.91 11.99
CA ILE A 378 -55.95 -8.18 12.17
C ILE A 378 -57.19 -7.93 13.04
N ASP A 379 -57.07 -7.18 14.13
CA ASP A 379 -58.19 -6.82 15.00
C ASP A 379 -59.23 -5.95 14.28
N ALA A 380 -58.77 -5.01 13.44
CA ALA A 380 -59.65 -4.21 12.59
C ALA A 380 -60.41 -5.07 11.55
N MET A 381 -59.73 -6.05 10.94
CA MET A 381 -60.38 -6.99 10.01
C MET A 381 -61.37 -7.93 10.72
N GLN A 382 -61.05 -8.41 11.93
CA GLN A 382 -61.97 -9.23 12.72
C GLN A 382 -63.22 -8.43 13.12
N SER A 383 -63.05 -7.18 13.53
CA SER A 383 -64.17 -6.28 13.85
C SER A 383 -65.08 -6.00 12.65
N GLN A 384 -64.52 -5.88 11.44
CA GLN A 384 -65.29 -5.76 10.20
C GLN A 384 -66.04 -7.06 9.85
N LEU A 385 -65.46 -8.21 10.14
CA LEU A 385 -66.09 -9.52 9.97
C LEU A 385 -67.28 -9.71 10.92
N ASP A 386 -67.15 -9.29 12.19
CA ASP A 386 -68.24 -9.35 13.17
C ASP A 386 -69.38 -8.37 12.84
N ALA A 387 -69.05 -7.20 12.28
CA ALA A 387 -70.03 -6.23 11.78
C ALA A 387 -70.81 -6.76 10.55
N LEU A 388 -70.15 -7.56 9.70
CA LEU A 388 -70.79 -8.22 8.55
C LEU A 388 -71.66 -9.41 8.98
N GLN A 389 -71.31 -10.11 10.07
CA GLN A 389 -72.10 -11.22 10.60
C GLN A 389 -73.33 -10.74 11.41
N SER A 390 -73.30 -9.55 12.00
CA SER A 390 -74.40 -8.98 12.79
C SER A 390 -75.43 -8.19 11.97
N GLY A 391 -75.17 -7.95 10.67
CA GLY A 391 -76.09 -7.27 9.75
C GLY A 391 -76.98 -8.20 8.89
N ALA A 392 -76.97 -9.51 9.13
CA ALA A 392 -77.72 -10.48 8.35
C ALA A 392 -79.02 -10.90 9.06
N ASP A 393 -80.02 -10.01 9.08
CA ASP A 393 -81.42 -10.43 9.15
C ASP A 393 -82.34 -9.44 8.40
N ASP A 394 -83.27 -10.00 7.63
CA ASP A 394 -84.34 -9.39 6.82
C ASP A 394 -83.99 -8.59 5.53
N GLN A 395 -83.96 -9.29 4.39
CA GLN A 395 -85.04 -9.21 3.35
C GLN A 395 -84.76 -10.11 2.12
N PRO A 396 -85.81 -10.55 1.39
CA PRO A 396 -85.76 -11.72 0.52
C PRO A 396 -85.18 -11.44 -0.87
N VAL A 397 -84.53 -12.47 -1.40
CA VAL A 397 -84.00 -12.57 -2.76
C VAL A 397 -85.15 -12.56 -3.78
N THR A 398 -85.18 -11.56 -4.66
CA THR A 398 -85.82 -11.66 -5.97
C THR A 398 -84.86 -11.14 -7.03
N GLY A 399 -84.66 -11.95 -8.07
CA GLY A 399 -83.60 -11.80 -9.05
C GLY A 399 -83.84 -10.78 -10.17
N ASP A 400 -82.95 -10.91 -11.17
CA ASP A 400 -82.84 -10.20 -12.45
C ASP A 400 -82.12 -8.83 -12.33
N THR A 401 -80.88 -8.60 -12.80
CA THR A 401 -80.25 -8.85 -14.12
C THR A 401 -78.75 -8.43 -14.07
N PRO A 402 -78.00 -8.24 -15.18
CA PRO A 402 -76.98 -9.17 -15.68
C PRO A 402 -75.52 -8.67 -15.51
N TYR A 403 -74.61 -9.64 -15.45
CA TYR A 403 -73.16 -9.47 -15.47
C TYR A 403 -72.67 -8.89 -16.81
N ARG A 404 -72.03 -7.70 -16.78
CA ARG A 404 -71.25 -7.15 -17.90
C ARG A 404 -69.80 -6.98 -17.45
N ALA A 405 -68.94 -7.87 -17.92
CA ALA A 405 -67.49 -7.74 -17.81
C ALA A 405 -66.99 -6.80 -18.91
N GLU A 406 -66.38 -5.68 -18.52
CA GLU A 406 -65.59 -4.85 -19.43
C GLU A 406 -64.11 -5.05 -19.13
N ARG A 407 -63.42 -5.68 -20.09
CA ARG A 407 -61.98 -5.54 -20.29
C ARG A 407 -61.73 -4.31 -21.17
N PRO A 408 -60.68 -3.51 -20.94
CA PRO A 408 -60.11 -2.68 -22.00
C PRO A 408 -58.96 -3.42 -22.69
N VAL A 409 -59.03 -3.49 -24.01
CA VAL A 409 -57.94 -3.88 -24.92
C VAL A 409 -57.47 -2.62 -25.67
N ALA A 410 -56.14 -2.50 -25.74
CA ALA A 410 -55.21 -1.83 -26.66
C ALA A 410 -55.68 -0.86 -27.77
N ASP A 411 -54.85 0.15 -28.07
CA ASP A 411 -53.98 0.30 -29.29
C ASP A 411 -53.70 1.81 -29.56
N VAL A 412 -52.46 2.33 -29.70
CA VAL A 412 -51.39 2.20 -30.73
C VAL A 412 -51.32 3.42 -31.69
N SER A 413 -50.05 3.73 -32.07
CA SER A 413 -49.54 4.48 -33.24
C SER A 413 -49.11 5.94 -33.00
N SER A 414 -48.00 6.47 -33.54
CA SER A 414 -47.10 6.02 -34.63
C SER A 414 -45.70 6.69 -34.59
N GLU A 415 -44.75 6.02 -35.29
CA GLU A 415 -43.61 6.55 -36.10
C GLU A 415 -42.42 7.26 -35.40
N SER A 416 -41.14 7.08 -35.76
CA SER A 416 -40.48 6.48 -36.93
C SER A 416 -38.97 6.21 -36.68
N GLU A 417 -38.43 5.18 -37.34
CA GLU A 417 -37.00 4.89 -37.59
C GLU A 417 -36.42 5.80 -38.71
N PRO A 418 -35.10 5.83 -39.10
CA PRO A 418 -34.14 4.71 -39.09
C PRO A 418 -32.61 4.99 -38.88
N THR A 419 -31.83 3.89 -38.82
CA THR A 419 -30.42 3.69 -39.32
C THR A 419 -29.25 4.43 -38.63
N HIS A 420 -28.02 3.93 -38.45
CA HIS A 420 -27.24 2.87 -39.11
C HIS A 420 -26.11 2.37 -38.15
N ALA A 421 -25.65 1.14 -38.36
CA ALA A 421 -24.47 0.52 -37.75
C ALA A 421 -23.14 1.00 -38.37
N GLU A 422 -22.02 0.95 -37.63
CA GLU A 422 -20.73 0.33 -38.05
C GLU A 422 -19.64 0.37 -36.96
N GLN A 423 -18.66 -0.52 -37.13
CA GLN A 423 -17.62 -0.99 -36.20
C GLN A 423 -16.24 -0.35 -36.46
N GLU A 424 -15.28 -0.68 -35.56
CA GLU A 424 -13.80 -0.65 -35.70
C GLU A 424 -13.13 0.75 -35.62
N GLU A 425 -11.93 0.98 -35.07
CA GLU A 425 -10.71 0.18 -35.00
C GLU A 425 -9.72 0.80 -33.97
N VAL A 426 -8.82 -0.02 -33.43
CA VAL A 426 -7.70 0.36 -32.55
C VAL A 426 -6.43 0.52 -33.39
N ALA A 427 -5.68 1.62 -33.24
CA ALA A 427 -4.39 1.81 -33.90
C ALA A 427 -3.26 2.14 -32.92
N GLN A 428 -2.22 1.31 -32.98
CA GLN A 428 -0.87 1.50 -32.42
C GLN A 428 -0.07 2.51 -33.25
N VAL A 429 0.88 3.21 -32.63
CA VAL A 429 1.99 3.87 -33.33
C VAL A 429 3.30 3.67 -32.56
N GLU A 430 4.23 2.95 -33.18
CA GLU A 430 5.68 3.01 -32.94
C GLU A 430 6.32 4.09 -33.82
N SER A 431 7.44 4.70 -33.38
CA SER A 431 8.58 5.00 -34.27
C SER A 431 9.82 5.59 -33.54
N ASN A 432 10.91 4.82 -33.63
CA ASN A 432 12.35 5.08 -33.85
C ASN A 432 13.11 6.37 -33.46
N GLU A 433 14.29 6.08 -32.90
CA GLU A 433 15.63 6.70 -32.88
C GLU A 433 15.97 7.91 -33.79
N LYS A 434 16.76 8.87 -33.26
CA LYS A 434 18.19 9.10 -33.63
C LYS A 434 18.93 10.22 -32.86
N GLU A 435 20.19 9.89 -32.51
CA GLU A 435 21.47 10.64 -32.52
C GLU A 435 21.75 11.92 -31.69
N THR A 436 22.86 11.82 -30.93
CA THR A 436 23.69 12.82 -30.19
C THR A 436 24.52 13.75 -31.11
N PRO A 437 25.19 14.84 -30.63
CA PRO A 437 26.51 14.81 -29.93
C PRO A 437 26.68 15.86 -28.78
N LYS A 438 27.29 15.53 -27.63
CA LYS A 438 28.71 15.72 -27.18
C LYS A 438 29.29 17.15 -27.22
N THR A 439 29.76 17.63 -26.07
CA THR A 439 31.10 18.20 -25.70
C THR A 439 30.96 18.79 -24.28
N ASP A 440 31.69 18.40 -23.22
CA ASP A 440 33.14 18.33 -22.91
C ASP A 440 33.49 19.41 -21.87
N THR A 441 34.03 18.94 -20.73
CA THR A 441 35.10 19.55 -19.89
C THR A 441 34.81 20.93 -19.25
N ASP A 442 35.27 21.30 -18.05
CA ASP A 442 36.40 20.86 -17.25
C ASP A 442 36.21 21.36 -15.79
N SER A 443 37.24 21.12 -14.99
CA SER A 443 37.25 20.88 -13.56
C SER A 443 37.76 22.07 -12.73
N ALA A 444 37.31 22.14 -11.47
CA ALA A 444 38.04 22.53 -10.24
C ALA A 444 38.40 24.02 -9.98
N PRO A 445 38.83 24.41 -8.75
CA PRO A 445 38.69 23.80 -7.43
C PRO A 445 38.10 24.75 -6.35
N ALA A 446 37.84 24.16 -5.18
CA ALA A 446 37.39 24.78 -3.93
C ALA A 446 38.41 25.72 -3.26
N GLU A 447 37.91 26.75 -2.58
CA GLU A 447 38.55 27.39 -1.43
C GLU A 447 37.54 27.74 -0.33
N LYS A 448 38.06 27.83 0.91
CA LYS A 448 37.39 27.65 2.20
C LYS A 448 36.77 28.93 2.78
N GLU A 449 35.81 28.66 3.66
CA GLU A 449 35.11 29.46 4.69
C GLU A 449 35.80 30.71 5.25
N GLU A 450 35.02 31.78 5.38
CA GLU A 450 35.06 32.68 6.54
C GLU A 450 33.66 33.24 6.85
N ALA A 451 33.28 33.24 8.12
CA ALA A 451 31.93 33.53 8.60
C ALA A 451 31.63 35.05 8.69
N ALA A 452 30.54 35.50 8.06
CA ALA A 452 29.90 36.79 8.32
C ALA A 452 28.39 36.72 8.01
N ASN A 453 27.59 37.51 8.74
CA ASN A 453 26.12 37.65 8.68
C ASN A 453 25.48 37.48 7.28
N PRO A 454 24.21 37.01 7.19
CA PRO A 454 23.55 36.80 5.91
C PRO A 454 23.56 38.08 5.07
N PRO A 455 24.11 38.04 3.83
CA PRO A 455 24.18 39.23 2.99
C PRO A 455 22.77 39.60 2.52
N GLN A 456 22.39 40.87 2.74
CA GLN A 456 21.30 41.47 1.97
C GLN A 456 21.68 41.46 0.48
N PRO A 457 20.74 41.17 -0.44
CA PRO A 457 21.06 41.07 -1.86
C PRO A 457 21.60 42.42 -2.37
N THR A 458 22.90 42.48 -2.62
CA THR A 458 23.53 43.58 -3.35
C THR A 458 23.10 43.53 -4.81
N SER A 459 22.99 44.72 -5.43
CA SER A 459 22.39 45.03 -6.73
C SER A 459 23.09 44.44 -7.98
N THR A 460 23.59 43.21 -7.90
CA THR A 460 24.21 42.47 -9.02
C THR A 460 23.63 41.06 -9.20
N ASP A 461 22.60 40.68 -8.45
CA ASP A 461 21.88 39.41 -8.63
C ASP A 461 20.87 39.52 -9.81
N PRO A 462 20.98 38.68 -10.87
CA PRO A 462 20.04 38.65 -11.99
C PRO A 462 18.57 38.43 -11.58
N PHE A 463 18.35 37.86 -10.38
CA PHE A 463 17.04 37.44 -9.91
C PHE A 463 16.37 38.42 -8.91
N ALA A 464 17.08 39.48 -8.50
CA ALA A 464 16.55 40.48 -7.55
C ALA A 464 15.25 41.15 -8.05
N LYS A 465 15.16 41.43 -9.36
CA LYS A 465 13.96 42.01 -9.99
C LYS A 465 12.76 41.06 -10.02
N LEU A 466 13.00 39.74 -10.08
CA LEU A 466 11.93 38.74 -10.02
C LEU A 466 11.44 38.53 -8.58
N TYR A 467 12.37 38.54 -7.62
CA TYR A 467 12.04 38.47 -6.21
C TYR A 467 11.18 39.67 -5.77
N GLU A 468 11.53 40.89 -6.18
CA GLU A 468 10.69 42.09 -5.94
C GLU A 468 9.30 42.01 -6.61
N LYS A 469 9.18 41.35 -7.77
CA LYS A 469 7.90 41.22 -8.52
C LYS A 469 6.83 40.40 -7.79
N TYR A 470 7.23 39.46 -6.92
CA TYR A 470 6.31 38.56 -6.23
C TYR A 470 6.22 38.80 -4.72
N ARG A 471 7.17 39.55 -4.12
CA ARG A 471 7.18 39.85 -2.68
C ARG A 471 6.05 40.78 -2.22
N ASP A 472 5.70 41.77 -3.04
CA ASP A 472 4.76 42.84 -2.68
C ASP A 472 3.35 42.66 -3.29
N LYS A 473 3.04 41.48 -3.85
CA LYS A 473 1.73 41.18 -4.46
C LYS A 473 0.79 40.47 -3.49
N PRO A 474 -0.54 40.70 -3.60
CA PRO A 474 -1.53 39.96 -2.82
C PRO A 474 -1.37 38.45 -3.03
N TYR A 475 -1.37 37.69 -1.93
CA TYR A 475 -1.18 36.24 -1.90
C TYR A 475 -2.14 35.55 -2.90
N LYS A 476 -1.59 35.02 -3.99
CA LYS A 476 -2.30 34.17 -4.94
C LYS A 476 -1.78 32.75 -4.77
N THR A 477 -2.68 31.82 -4.47
CA THR A 477 -2.33 30.48 -3.96
C THR A 477 -1.61 29.64 -5.02
N PHE A 478 -1.99 29.80 -6.30
CA PHE A 478 -1.38 29.10 -7.43
C PHE A 478 -1.24 30.04 -8.62
N ASP A 479 -0.04 30.59 -8.86
CA ASP A 479 0.22 31.45 -10.01
C ASP A 479 0.95 30.67 -11.11
N ILE A 480 0.37 30.63 -12.31
CA ILE A 480 1.03 30.01 -13.47
C ILE A 480 2.26 30.82 -13.91
N HIS A 481 2.25 32.15 -13.73
CA HIS A 481 3.38 33.00 -14.12
C HIS A 481 4.62 32.72 -13.27
N PHE A 482 4.42 32.32 -12.01
CA PHE A 482 5.51 31.85 -11.15
C PHE A 482 6.16 30.59 -11.75
N VAL A 483 5.35 29.65 -12.23
CA VAL A 483 5.84 28.41 -12.85
C VAL A 483 6.55 28.69 -14.18
N GLU A 484 6.00 29.56 -15.01
CA GLU A 484 6.62 29.99 -16.26
C GLU A 484 7.99 30.63 -16.02
N ASP A 485 8.07 31.56 -15.07
CA ASP A 485 9.30 32.27 -14.72
C ASP A 485 10.38 31.30 -14.18
N VAL A 486 10.02 30.35 -13.31
CA VAL A 486 10.95 29.32 -12.80
C VAL A 486 11.44 28.39 -13.91
N LEU A 487 10.58 28.01 -14.85
CA LEU A 487 10.96 27.11 -15.95
C LEU A 487 11.86 27.79 -16.98
N HIS A 488 11.68 29.09 -17.25
CA HIS A 488 12.56 29.87 -18.13
C HIS A 488 13.91 30.21 -17.50
N THR A 489 13.93 30.41 -16.19
CA THR A 489 15.15 30.80 -15.46
C THR A 489 15.80 29.65 -14.69
N GLY A 490 15.33 28.42 -14.90
CA GLY A 490 15.73 27.26 -14.13
C GLY A 490 17.23 26.94 -14.26
N ASP A 491 17.87 26.70 -13.12
CA ASP A 491 19.28 26.34 -13.04
C ASP A 491 19.43 24.88 -12.56
N ARG A 492 19.99 24.04 -13.43
CA ARG A 492 20.15 22.61 -13.17
C ARG A 492 21.17 22.33 -12.08
N GLU A 493 22.24 23.11 -11.97
CA GLU A 493 23.29 22.91 -10.97
C GLU A 493 22.76 23.29 -9.58
N VAL A 494 22.05 24.42 -9.49
CA VAL A 494 21.40 24.86 -8.25
C VAL A 494 20.36 23.85 -7.79
N LYS A 495 19.54 23.30 -8.71
CA LYS A 495 18.59 22.24 -8.38
C LYS A 495 19.28 21.01 -7.79
N ILE A 496 20.39 20.57 -8.37
CA ILE A 496 21.13 19.39 -7.88
C ILE A 496 21.69 19.65 -6.47
N ASP A 497 22.28 20.83 -6.23
CA ASP A 497 22.80 21.19 -4.89
C ASP A 497 21.69 21.25 -3.84
N MET A 498 20.56 21.89 -4.16
CA MET A 498 19.40 21.97 -3.27
C MET A 498 18.81 20.60 -2.96
N THR A 499 18.66 19.75 -3.97
CA THR A 499 18.07 18.42 -3.82
C THR A 499 18.93 17.54 -2.90
N LYS A 500 20.27 17.65 -2.97
CA LYS A 500 21.17 16.90 -2.07
C LYS A 500 20.98 17.29 -0.60
N LYS A 501 20.78 18.58 -0.34
CA LYS A 501 20.59 19.12 1.01
C LYS A 501 19.13 19.04 1.50
N TRP A 502 18.21 18.62 0.64
CA TRP A 502 16.76 18.66 0.88
C TRP A 502 16.32 17.75 2.03
N PHE A 503 16.84 16.53 2.10
CA PHE A 503 16.47 15.55 3.12
C PHE A 503 17.16 15.77 4.47
N ASP A 504 18.19 16.63 4.52
CA ASP A 504 18.88 16.97 5.77
C ASP A 504 18.21 18.13 6.54
N ILE A 505 17.17 18.76 5.98
CA ILE A 505 16.43 19.86 6.63
C ILE A 505 15.93 19.42 8.02
N GLU A 506 15.33 18.24 8.13
CA GLU A 506 14.83 17.67 9.38
C GLU A 506 15.88 17.57 10.49
N ARG A 507 17.17 17.46 10.15
CA ARG A 507 18.26 17.31 11.14
C ARG A 507 18.71 18.64 11.74
N THR A 508 18.30 19.76 11.14
CA THR A 508 18.79 21.10 11.49
C THR A 508 17.74 21.95 12.19
N VAL A 509 16.50 21.46 12.25
CA VAL A 509 15.32 22.22 12.70
C VAL A 509 14.98 21.90 14.16
N SER A 510 14.40 22.87 14.86
CA SER A 510 13.98 22.73 16.26
C SER A 510 12.82 21.73 16.41
N THR A 511 12.58 21.24 17.63
CA THR A 511 11.46 20.33 17.92
C THR A 511 10.08 20.95 17.64
N GLU A 512 9.95 22.27 17.71
CA GLU A 512 8.71 22.99 17.44
C GLU A 512 8.39 23.05 15.94
N ASP A 513 9.45 23.14 15.11
CA ASP A 513 9.34 23.28 13.66
C ASP A 513 9.40 21.94 12.90
N MET A 514 9.59 20.82 13.63
CA MET A 514 9.72 19.48 13.05
C MET A 514 8.52 19.08 12.17
N THR A 515 7.32 19.54 12.53
CA THR A 515 6.09 19.30 11.75
C THR A 515 6.17 19.97 10.38
N TYR A 516 6.69 21.19 10.31
CA TYR A 516 6.86 21.93 9.06
C TYR A 516 8.04 21.39 8.25
N ALA A 517 9.14 20.99 8.91
CA ALA A 517 10.26 20.34 8.25
C ALA A 517 9.83 19.04 7.53
N ARG A 518 8.98 18.23 8.17
CA ARG A 518 8.38 17.04 7.54
C ARG A 518 7.51 17.38 6.34
N MET A 519 6.73 18.46 6.41
CA MET A 519 5.95 18.91 5.24
C MET A 519 6.87 19.27 4.06
N ILE A 520 8.06 19.84 4.30
CA ILE A 520 9.02 20.13 3.23
C ILE A 520 9.61 18.85 2.63
N THR A 521 10.03 17.90 3.49
CA THR A 521 10.70 16.66 3.06
C THR A 521 9.75 15.63 2.45
N GLU A 522 8.46 15.67 2.79
CA GLU A 522 7.40 14.93 2.10
C GLU A 522 7.20 15.42 0.65
N GLY A 523 7.61 16.67 0.35
CA GLY A 523 7.51 17.25 -0.98
C GLY A 523 8.78 17.06 -1.82
N ASN A 524 8.61 16.92 -3.14
CA ASN A 524 9.70 16.76 -4.09
C ASN A 524 10.04 18.08 -4.79
N LEU A 525 11.29 18.54 -4.68
CA LEU A 525 11.78 19.72 -5.41
C LEU A 525 11.94 19.43 -6.91
N VAL A 526 11.03 19.94 -7.73
CA VAL A 526 10.98 19.62 -9.17
C VAL A 526 11.59 20.67 -10.07
N ALA A 527 11.63 21.94 -9.66
CA ALA A 527 12.27 23.00 -10.42
C ALA A 527 12.70 24.15 -9.50
N THR A 528 13.80 24.80 -9.84
CA THR A 528 14.30 25.97 -9.12
C THR A 528 15.27 26.77 -9.98
N ASN A 529 15.35 28.07 -9.71
CA ASN A 529 16.40 28.96 -10.19
C ASN A 529 17.29 29.49 -9.04
N GLY A 530 17.14 28.94 -7.82
CA GLY A 530 17.74 29.43 -6.58
C GLY A 530 16.72 30.09 -5.65
N PRO A 531 16.31 31.35 -5.90
CA PRO A 531 15.38 32.07 -5.03
C PRO A 531 13.92 31.67 -5.21
N MET A 532 13.56 30.99 -6.31
CA MET A 532 12.21 30.44 -6.50
C MET A 532 12.28 28.92 -6.64
N ILE A 533 11.36 28.24 -5.98
CA ILE A 533 11.28 26.78 -5.96
C ILE A 533 9.87 26.29 -6.24
N ILE A 534 9.77 25.16 -6.93
CA ILE A 534 8.52 24.44 -7.13
C ILE A 534 8.64 23.08 -6.46
N ILE A 535 7.70 22.80 -5.57
CA ILE A 535 7.62 21.55 -4.81
C ILE A 535 6.38 20.80 -5.26
N THR A 536 6.50 19.48 -5.45
CA THR A 536 5.37 18.62 -5.78
C THR A 536 4.99 17.70 -4.64
N TYR A 537 3.69 17.42 -4.53
CA TYR A 537 3.13 16.50 -3.54
C TYR A 537 2.13 15.54 -4.21
N ASP A 538 1.99 14.36 -3.62
CA ASP A 538 1.12 13.28 -4.11
C ASP A 538 -0.38 13.57 -3.88
N SER A 539 -0.72 14.63 -3.15
CA SER A 539 -2.07 14.89 -2.65
C SER A 539 -2.49 16.37 -2.78
N TYR A 540 -3.65 16.61 -3.38
CA TYR A 540 -4.26 17.95 -3.50
C TYR A 540 -4.51 18.63 -2.13
N PRO A 541 -5.07 17.95 -1.10
CA PRO A 541 -5.17 18.51 0.24
C PRO A 541 -3.83 18.97 0.83
N MET A 542 -2.73 18.24 0.57
CA MET A 542 -1.42 18.62 1.06
C MET A 542 -0.95 19.93 0.41
N CYS A 543 -1.11 20.07 -0.91
CA CYS A 543 -0.81 21.30 -1.63
C CYS A 543 -1.61 22.50 -1.07
N ASN A 544 -2.91 22.32 -0.83
CA ASN A 544 -3.75 23.38 -0.25
C ASN A 544 -3.30 23.74 1.18
N LYS A 545 -2.89 22.76 1.99
CA LYS A 545 -2.42 22.99 3.36
C LYS A 545 -1.07 23.73 3.38
N VAL A 546 -0.12 23.30 2.55
CA VAL A 546 1.21 23.92 2.39
C VAL A 546 1.09 25.34 1.84
N MET A 547 0.12 25.59 0.98
CA MET A 547 -0.19 26.93 0.45
C MET A 547 -1.24 27.69 1.27
N SER A 548 -1.53 27.29 2.51
CA SER A 548 -2.31 28.13 3.42
C SER A 548 -1.42 29.23 4.01
N LYS A 549 -1.95 30.44 4.23
CA LYS A 549 -1.17 31.65 4.57
C LYS A 549 -0.19 31.43 5.74
N ASP A 550 -0.66 30.85 6.85
CA ASP A 550 0.15 30.67 8.06
C ASP A 550 1.24 29.59 7.86
N VAL A 551 0.88 28.49 7.21
CA VAL A 551 1.81 27.37 6.97
C VAL A 551 2.85 27.77 5.93
N HIS A 552 2.43 28.39 4.83
CA HIS A 552 3.29 28.84 3.76
C HIS A 552 4.35 29.81 4.25
N HIS A 553 3.96 30.80 5.06
CA HIS A 553 4.90 31.76 5.62
C HIS A 553 5.96 31.07 6.49
N ARG A 554 5.55 30.13 7.35
CA ARG A 554 6.47 29.40 8.21
C ARG A 554 7.43 28.49 7.42
N LEU A 555 6.95 27.85 6.37
CA LEU A 555 7.79 27.00 5.50
C LEU A 555 8.84 27.82 4.75
N VAL A 556 8.45 28.99 4.23
CA VAL A 556 9.38 29.92 3.57
C VAL A 556 10.46 30.39 4.55
N GLU A 557 10.10 30.81 5.76
CA GLU A 557 11.08 31.22 6.79
C GLU A 557 12.09 30.10 7.09
N LEU A 558 11.62 28.87 7.27
CA LEU A 558 12.49 27.71 7.52
C LEU A 558 13.43 27.42 6.35
N LEU A 559 12.95 27.54 5.12
CA LEU A 559 13.78 27.35 3.92
C LEU A 559 14.81 28.47 3.77
N GLU A 560 14.44 29.72 4.04
CA GLU A 560 15.35 30.87 4.02
C GLU A 560 16.45 30.72 5.09
N ASP A 561 16.06 30.28 6.30
CA ASP A 561 16.99 30.01 7.39
C ASP A 561 17.94 28.85 7.09
N TYR A 562 17.46 27.80 6.44
CA TYR A 562 18.27 26.63 6.10
C TYR A 562 19.25 26.92 4.96
N PHE A 563 18.79 27.52 3.87
CA PHE A 563 19.61 27.79 2.69
C PHE A 563 20.36 29.13 2.75
N LYS A 564 20.15 29.93 3.80
CA LYS A 564 20.77 31.26 4.02
C LYS A 564 20.63 32.20 2.82
N ARG A 565 19.47 32.13 2.16
CA ARG A 565 19.12 32.96 1.00
C ARG A 565 17.61 33.18 0.94
N PRO A 566 17.14 34.25 0.31
CA PRO A 566 15.72 34.46 0.09
C PRO A 566 15.10 33.35 -0.78
N ILE A 567 13.96 32.80 -0.38
CA ILE A 567 13.27 31.71 -1.07
C ILE A 567 11.78 32.01 -1.18
N MET A 568 11.22 31.78 -2.36
CA MET A 568 9.79 31.74 -2.62
C MET A 568 9.41 30.36 -3.12
N MET A 569 8.28 29.84 -2.67
CA MET A 569 7.84 28.49 -3.03
C MET A 569 6.44 28.48 -3.65
N GLN A 570 6.19 27.51 -4.52
CA GLN A 570 4.83 27.14 -4.91
C GLN A 570 4.71 25.62 -4.89
N ALA A 571 3.69 25.12 -4.19
CA ALA A 571 3.37 23.69 -4.16
C ALA A 571 2.41 23.34 -5.30
N LEU A 572 2.62 22.22 -5.97
CA LEU A 572 1.70 21.71 -7.00
C LEU A 572 1.50 20.19 -6.86
N PRO A 573 0.32 19.66 -7.18
CA PRO A 573 0.13 18.21 -7.30
C PRO A 573 1.04 17.63 -8.40
N GLU A 574 1.56 16.42 -8.20
CA GLU A 574 2.45 15.75 -9.17
C GLU A 574 1.78 15.62 -10.56
N GLU A 575 0.52 15.17 -10.61
CA GLU A 575 -0.26 15.05 -11.84
C GLU A 575 -0.36 16.37 -12.62
N LEU A 576 -0.54 17.48 -11.91
CA LEU A 576 -0.65 18.80 -12.52
C LEU A 576 0.72 19.29 -13.01
N TRP A 577 1.78 19.00 -12.27
CA TRP A 577 3.14 19.31 -12.66
C TRP A 577 3.56 18.57 -13.94
N GLU A 578 3.23 17.28 -14.07
CA GLU A 578 3.50 16.51 -15.29
C GLU A 578 2.81 17.12 -16.52
N LEU A 579 1.56 17.58 -16.37
CA LEU A 579 0.83 18.24 -17.45
C LEU A 579 1.50 19.56 -17.87
N ILE A 580 1.82 20.43 -16.89
CA ILE A 580 2.38 21.76 -17.13
C ILE A 580 3.81 21.67 -17.68
N SER A 581 4.65 20.84 -17.08
CA SER A 581 6.03 20.62 -17.54
C SER A 581 6.08 19.95 -18.91
N GLY A 582 5.17 19.01 -19.18
CA GLY A 582 4.98 18.39 -20.49
C GLY A 582 4.56 19.40 -21.57
N GLU A 583 3.63 20.31 -21.25
CA GLU A 583 3.23 21.41 -22.14
C GLU A 583 4.41 22.34 -22.43
N PHE A 584 5.18 22.72 -21.41
CA PHE A 584 6.37 23.55 -21.55
C PHE A 584 7.41 22.90 -22.47
N VAL A 585 7.74 21.63 -22.26
CA VAL A 585 8.72 20.90 -23.10
C VAL A 585 8.26 20.81 -24.55
N LYS A 586 6.96 20.55 -24.79
CA LYS A 586 6.39 20.54 -26.16
C LYS A 586 6.54 21.90 -26.84
N LYS A 587 6.15 22.98 -26.15
CA LYS A 587 6.26 24.35 -26.67
C LYS A 587 7.71 24.81 -26.84
N PHE A 588 8.61 24.40 -25.93
CA PHE A 588 10.04 24.71 -25.98
C PHE A 588 10.72 24.04 -27.18
N ARG A 589 10.38 22.78 -27.47
CA ARG A 589 10.90 22.06 -28.65
C ARG A 589 10.33 22.56 -29.98
N ALA A 590 9.11 23.09 -29.98
CA ALA A 590 8.44 23.60 -31.17
C ALA A 590 8.83 25.05 -31.55
N LYS A 591 9.67 25.69 -30.73
CA LYS A 591 10.00 27.12 -30.83
C LYS A 591 11.13 27.36 -31.82
N THR A 592 10.97 28.36 -32.68
CA THR A 592 11.95 28.74 -33.72
C THR A 592 12.95 29.83 -33.27
N ASP A 593 12.61 30.59 -32.22
CA ASP A 593 13.43 31.66 -31.66
C ASP A 593 13.93 31.26 -30.26
N PRO A 594 15.24 31.25 -29.96
CA PRO A 594 15.77 30.88 -28.64
C PRO A 594 15.21 31.72 -27.48
N ASP A 595 14.86 32.99 -27.68
CA ASP A 595 14.59 33.94 -26.57
C ASP A 595 13.10 34.23 -26.29
N ALA A 596 12.17 33.76 -27.12
CA ALA A 596 10.72 33.99 -26.90
C ALA A 596 10.15 33.40 -25.57
N PHE A 597 9.34 34.15 -24.83
CA PHE A 597 8.75 33.67 -23.59
C PHE A 597 7.56 32.73 -23.85
N ILE A 598 7.61 31.51 -23.31
CA ILE A 598 6.57 30.48 -23.42
C ILE A 598 5.48 30.73 -22.38
N LYS A 599 4.23 30.87 -22.85
CA LYS A 599 3.03 30.93 -22.01
C LYS A 599 2.34 29.57 -21.91
N LEU A 600 1.98 29.16 -20.71
CA LEU A 600 1.38 27.88 -20.36
C LEU A 600 -0.11 28.02 -20.07
N THR A 601 -0.82 26.90 -20.03
CA THR A 601 -2.24 26.88 -19.67
C THR A 601 -2.40 27.31 -18.19
N PRO A 602 -3.34 28.22 -17.86
CA PRO A 602 -3.59 28.63 -16.48
C PRO A 602 -3.96 27.44 -15.59
N ILE A 603 -3.48 27.45 -14.35
CA ILE A 603 -3.84 26.45 -13.35
C ILE A 603 -5.31 26.66 -12.95
N ASN A 604 -6.20 25.79 -13.44
CA ASN A 604 -7.59 25.79 -13.02
C ASN A 604 -8.02 24.34 -12.74
N HIS A 605 -8.05 23.96 -11.46
CA HIS A 605 -8.43 22.61 -11.05
C HIS A 605 -9.43 22.69 -9.89
N PRO A 606 -10.58 21.98 -9.96
CA PRO A 606 -11.68 22.12 -8.97
C PRO A 606 -11.31 21.69 -7.55
N LYS A 607 -10.19 20.99 -7.38
CA LYS A 607 -9.66 20.56 -6.06
C LYS A 607 -8.59 21.49 -5.47
N LEU A 608 -8.15 22.50 -6.22
CA LEU A 608 -7.23 23.52 -5.71
C LEU A 608 -8.05 24.70 -5.21
N ILE A 609 -7.82 25.08 -3.96
CA ILE A 609 -8.55 26.18 -3.31
C ILE A 609 -7.72 27.44 -3.52
N ASP A 610 -8.25 28.40 -4.28
CA ASP A 610 -7.64 29.72 -4.37
C ASP A 610 -8.22 30.60 -3.25
N ILE A 611 -7.36 31.05 -2.33
CA ILE A 611 -7.74 31.94 -1.24
C ILE A 611 -7.65 33.38 -1.78
N PRO A 612 -8.78 34.10 -1.97
CA PRO A 612 -8.75 35.47 -2.45
C PRO A 612 -8.15 36.40 -1.38
N ALA A 613 -7.42 37.41 -1.84
CA ALA A 613 -6.60 38.29 -1.01
C ALA A 613 -7.36 39.42 -0.27
N GLU A 614 -8.68 39.39 -0.20
CA GLU A 614 -9.43 40.43 0.51
C GLU A 614 -9.52 40.12 2.01
N GLU A 615 -9.13 41.10 2.84
CA GLU A 615 -9.39 41.16 4.27
C GLU A 615 -10.88 40.94 4.53
N THR A 616 -11.26 39.68 4.73
CA THR A 616 -12.56 39.36 5.30
C THR A 616 -12.43 39.54 6.80
N THR A 617 -13.05 40.62 7.26
CA THR A 617 -13.28 40.97 8.65
C THR A 617 -13.56 39.75 9.54
N PHE A 618 -13.11 39.86 10.79
CA PHE A 618 -13.13 38.92 11.92
C PHE A 618 -14.47 38.19 12.24
N ASP A 619 -15.50 38.30 11.40
CA ASP A 619 -16.83 37.70 11.58
C ASP A 619 -17.08 36.40 10.78
N ASP A 620 -16.24 36.05 9.78
CA ASP A 620 -16.44 34.83 8.97
C ASP A 620 -15.62 33.61 9.41
N VAL A 621 -14.78 33.74 10.44
CA VAL A 621 -14.17 32.59 11.15
C VAL A 621 -15.17 32.03 12.16
N ARG A 622 -16.39 31.69 11.71
CA ARG A 622 -17.29 30.82 12.49
C ARG A 622 -17.16 29.41 11.96
N SER A 623 -16.03 28.82 12.38
CA SER A 623 -15.64 27.41 12.41
C SER A 623 -16.50 26.43 11.60
N ASP A 624 -15.86 25.71 10.69
CA ASP A 624 -16.37 24.44 10.14
C ASP A 624 -16.87 23.51 11.26
N SER A 625 -16.28 23.57 12.45
CA SER A 625 -16.74 22.87 13.67
C SER A 625 -18.18 23.19 14.09
N PHE A 626 -18.70 24.40 13.81
CA PHE A 626 -20.09 24.78 14.14
C PHE A 626 -21.07 24.27 13.09
N LYS A 627 -20.67 24.27 11.80
CA LYS A 627 -21.44 23.63 10.74
C LYS A 627 -21.51 22.12 10.95
N GLU A 628 -20.38 21.49 11.25
CA GLU A 628 -20.31 20.07 11.60
C GLU A 628 -21.13 19.74 12.84
N ALA A 629 -21.06 20.55 13.91
CA ALA A 629 -21.88 20.34 15.11
C ALA A 629 -23.39 20.50 14.83
N ARG A 630 -23.79 21.43 13.95
CA ARG A 630 -25.19 21.61 13.58
C ARG A 630 -25.70 20.48 12.67
N ASP A 631 -24.85 19.96 11.79
CA ASP A 631 -25.17 18.79 10.94
C ASP A 631 -25.26 17.49 11.75
N LEU A 632 -24.44 17.33 12.80
CA LEU A 632 -24.45 16.17 13.68
C LEU A 632 -25.59 16.18 14.72
N PHE A 633 -25.94 17.35 15.26
CA PHE A 633 -26.82 17.45 16.45
C PHE A 633 -28.11 18.29 16.23
N GLY A 634 -28.33 18.83 15.02
CA GLY A 634 -29.55 19.57 14.66
C GLY A 634 -29.77 20.87 15.43
N ASP A 635 -31.02 21.35 15.50
CA ASP A 635 -31.38 22.67 16.08
C ASP A 635 -31.25 22.76 17.62
N ILE A 636 -30.69 21.73 18.26
CA ILE A 636 -30.40 21.70 19.71
C ILE A 636 -29.15 22.53 20.04
N VAL A 637 -28.27 22.78 19.05
CA VAL A 637 -27.04 23.56 19.24
C VAL A 637 -27.35 25.07 19.28
N LYS A 638 -27.25 25.67 20.47
CA LYS A 638 -27.40 27.13 20.67
C LYS A 638 -26.07 27.78 21.04
N VAL A 639 -25.72 28.85 20.32
CA VAL A 639 -24.51 29.64 20.59
C VAL A 639 -24.79 30.66 21.70
N LYS A 640 -24.06 30.57 22.80
CA LYS A 640 -24.05 31.62 23.83
C LYS A 640 -22.95 32.63 23.47
N LYS A 641 -23.32 33.85 23.09
CA LYS A 641 -22.34 34.94 22.93
C LYS A 641 -21.78 35.28 24.32
N GLY A 642 -20.48 35.09 24.52
CA GLY A 642 -19.75 35.66 25.65
C GLY A 642 -19.23 37.05 25.27
N ASP A 643 -19.24 37.97 26.23
CA ASP A 643 -18.67 39.33 26.12
C ASP A 643 -17.15 39.32 25.94
#